data_AF-A0A9C9Y436-F1
#
_entry.id   AF-A0A9C9Y436-F1
#
_cell.length_a   1.000
_cell.length_b   1.000
_cell.length_c   1.000
_cell.angle_alpha   90.00
_cell.angle_beta   90.00
_cell.angle_gamma   90.00
#
_symmetry.space_group_name_H-M   'P 1'
#
loop_
_entity.id
_entity.type
_entity.pdbx_description
1 polymer ?
#
loop_
_entity_poly.entity_id
_entity_poly.type
_entity_poly.pdbx_seq_one_letter_code
_entity_poly.pdbx_strand_id
1 'polypeptide(L)'
;TLPENQTLYLKLGTGVPIKLWVNDILVFEETDENITELDAHTIKVKVPKGNNRILVKLPNQEYSYFILRVFDENDKIIVPENLQFSSDYKNYNKKKLLEQQKIENPFEVFFKNLDSKKYTKEIKDYLLIKTYLRNGKTKPAKDIVLKKLKQYPKSSFLRSLLIVIAQKEKDYNLINEISENRKKEDPDYVLVKLEEIQDTKKLFSLSPEEMNEKLEKIKNSTDIEIIKKTADLFKNLRLQNKEAFKNDLNSIFNLAKQDKNAKLMKTYGSFFGTLFNEKDKTLEIYQNIYKNYFSYEAYQGLLSEYKKRNEKEKVKKLYQDMMRKMQDEIVVIFNYANYLQQNEEYEKVIELTDKALNLFPYSFATMKLKADALFQLKRKKEALKWYKKSFSHDTGNASLRKTIMDIEKKEDPIKKIVFKDIYTYVNEVRGKKQEKKYDLNILLDEKNVELFKDGGNKSRIISVYEIKSENGIERLKEYNLGLYYGYTINKSEIIKPDDKIVPAEKSGSNFVFNGLSIGDVIYIDYETTSNNTGRFYKDFTDSYQFGTFYPNYITNYRLIVPKEITINSKIVNGDIAFTKKKLDEFTVYDWHQRNQDILSPSEPYVPEINELATTLHISTIKNWAVISNWYSDLVRTQIEYDNIVNDTFDQIFKNGYKNLSENERAKRIYDYMIDNLTYSYVSFKQSGFVPQKPSKTLKTKLGDCKDFSTLFLTLAKKADLKTNLVLISTSDLGRKEIVLPSIEFNHCIVRVSLDGKEQYLELTDKYLSFKTLPISLEHALALNIPFHSSKDNTTTLIELDNLNQNKTILKNDISFLVGNEDQKLTTTLTTTGKLNSSYRDLLSEKNLDQLKLDLTEHYEKREKLDLSLIDYQIIKNTKHTDTIQFKVSFKAQEKLTKLGQFKLLKLPLFFKPYTDDIVSLEKRNYPIDYNKYERVDQYLINYDITLKDDLKFIEIPKNTELNFKKHHFKISYIKKDVNNLNVSIKADIDRKNISKEDYEDYRKFVKKILEIESVFIGVK
;
A
#
# COMPACT_ATOMS: atom_id res chain seq x y z
N THR A 1 7.70 -17.59 40.94
CA THR A 1 7.49 -16.77 42.14
C THR A 1 8.83 -16.58 42.81
N LEU A 2 9.16 -15.39 43.29
CA LEU A 2 10.44 -15.10 43.94
C LEU A 2 10.24 -14.94 45.46
N PRO A 3 11.13 -15.51 46.29
CA PRO A 3 11.00 -15.47 47.76
C PRO A 3 11.32 -14.09 48.35
N GLU A 4 12.02 -13.25 47.60
CA GLU A 4 12.45 -11.90 47.97
C GLU A 4 12.60 -11.02 46.72
N ASN A 5 12.94 -9.74 46.91
CA ASN A 5 13.28 -8.85 45.79
C ASN A 5 14.62 -9.32 45.20
N GLN A 6 14.67 -9.53 43.88
CA GLN A 6 15.89 -10.02 43.23
C GLN A 6 16.23 -9.20 41.99
N THR A 7 17.52 -9.06 41.73
CA THR A 7 18.05 -8.54 40.46
C THR A 7 18.18 -9.71 39.48
N LEU A 8 17.59 -9.56 38.30
CA LEU A 8 17.62 -10.56 37.24
C LEU A 8 18.29 -9.97 35.99
N TYR A 9 19.03 -10.81 35.29
CA TYR A 9 19.62 -10.52 33.98
C TYR A 9 18.90 -11.37 32.93
N LEU A 10 18.06 -10.71 32.14
CA LEU A 10 17.32 -11.30 31.04
C LEU A 10 18.21 -11.28 29.79
N LYS A 11 18.81 -12.42 29.45
CA LYS A 11 19.64 -12.60 28.26
C LYS A 11 18.77 -13.14 27.13
N LEU A 12 18.69 -12.38 26.03
CA LEU A 12 17.75 -12.59 24.94
C LEU A 12 18.48 -12.72 23.60
N GLY A 13 18.10 -13.73 22.83
CA GLY A 13 18.39 -13.88 21.40
C GLY A 13 17.10 -14.15 20.62
N THR A 14 17.05 -13.76 19.34
CA THR A 14 15.86 -13.89 18.52
C THR A 14 16.15 -13.99 17.02
N GLY A 15 15.19 -14.53 16.27
CA GLY A 15 15.18 -14.53 14.80
C GLY A 15 14.29 -13.47 14.17
N VAL A 16 13.50 -12.74 14.99
CA VAL A 16 12.41 -11.87 14.54
C VAL A 16 12.24 -10.67 15.48
N PRO A 17 11.47 -9.63 15.10
CA PRO A 17 11.14 -8.53 15.99
C PRO A 17 10.51 -9.04 17.28
N ILE A 18 10.89 -8.45 18.41
CA ILE A 18 10.50 -8.96 19.72
C ILE A 18 10.28 -7.83 20.70
N LYS A 19 9.27 -7.98 21.56
CA LYS A 19 9.04 -7.12 22.71
C LYS A 19 9.00 -7.97 23.97
N LEU A 20 9.61 -7.46 25.03
CA LEU A 20 9.70 -8.10 26.33
C LEU A 20 9.11 -7.16 27.39
N TRP A 21 8.15 -7.67 28.14
CA TRP A 21 7.62 -6.98 29.32
C TRP A 21 7.91 -7.78 30.57
N VAL A 22 8.15 -7.05 31.65
CA VAL A 22 8.16 -7.58 33.01
C VAL A 22 7.12 -6.81 33.80
N ASN A 23 6.18 -7.52 34.42
CA ASN A 23 5.12 -6.92 35.23
C ASN A 23 4.32 -5.83 34.48
N ASP A 24 4.04 -6.08 33.19
CA ASP A 24 3.35 -5.17 32.24
C ASP A 24 4.12 -3.88 31.89
N ILE A 25 5.40 -3.76 32.25
CA ILE A 25 6.29 -2.68 31.84
C ILE A 25 7.18 -3.19 30.70
N LEU A 26 7.24 -2.45 29.59
CA LEU A 26 8.08 -2.80 28.44
C LEU A 26 9.55 -2.57 28.83
N VAL A 27 10.32 -3.66 28.93
CA VAL A 27 11.74 -3.61 29.34
C VAL A 27 12.70 -3.72 28.15
N PHE A 28 12.23 -4.26 27.02
CA PHE A 28 13.00 -4.37 25.79
C PHE A 28 12.10 -4.42 24.55
N GLU A 29 12.57 -3.83 23.46
CA GLU A 29 11.97 -3.90 22.12
C GLU A 29 13.09 -3.95 21.08
N GLU A 30 12.99 -4.90 20.15
CA GLU A 30 13.77 -4.99 18.92
C GLU A 30 12.79 -5.05 17.75
N THR A 31 12.97 -4.17 16.78
CA THR A 31 12.06 -4.00 15.64
C THR A 31 12.65 -4.53 14.34
N ASP A 32 13.96 -4.75 14.29
CA ASP A 32 14.63 -5.23 13.08
C ASP A 32 14.50 -6.77 12.96
N GLU A 33 14.20 -7.26 11.74
CA GLU A 33 14.08 -8.69 11.42
C GLU A 33 15.45 -9.34 11.23
N ASN A 34 16.23 -9.45 12.31
CA ASN A 34 17.56 -10.03 12.28
C ASN A 34 17.70 -11.25 13.19
N ILE A 35 18.35 -12.29 12.66
CA ILE A 35 18.85 -13.43 13.43
C ILE A 35 20.02 -12.95 14.28
N THR A 36 19.93 -13.19 15.59
CA THR A 36 20.95 -12.86 16.58
C THR A 36 21.60 -14.11 17.19
N GLU A 37 22.72 -13.92 17.89
CA GLU A 37 23.25 -14.92 18.82
C GLU A 37 22.36 -15.08 20.07
N LEU A 38 22.61 -16.12 20.86
CA LEU A 38 21.82 -16.52 22.04
C LEU A 38 21.63 -15.42 23.11
N ASP A 39 22.64 -14.56 23.30
CA ASP A 39 22.65 -13.48 24.32
C ASP A 39 22.93 -12.11 23.70
N ALA A 40 22.42 -11.88 22.49
CA ALA A 40 22.65 -10.61 21.79
C ALA A 40 22.21 -9.38 22.61
N HIS A 41 21.19 -9.55 23.47
CA HIS A 41 20.69 -8.51 24.37
C HIS A 41 20.69 -8.98 25.82
N THR A 42 21.09 -8.11 26.74
CA THR A 42 20.99 -8.34 28.18
C THR A 42 20.25 -7.19 28.83
N ILE A 43 19.23 -7.50 29.63
CA ILE A 43 18.43 -6.51 30.35
C ILE A 43 18.47 -6.84 31.84
N LYS A 44 19.06 -5.95 32.62
CA LYS A 44 19.02 -5.98 34.08
C LYS A 44 17.67 -5.46 34.54
N VAL A 45 16.94 -6.23 35.34
CA VAL A 45 15.68 -5.82 35.95
C VAL A 45 15.70 -6.16 37.44
N LYS A 46 15.20 -5.26 38.28
CA LYS A 46 15.00 -5.54 39.70
C LYS A 46 13.51 -5.76 39.96
N VAL A 47 13.16 -6.99 40.31
CA VAL A 47 11.77 -7.44 40.47
C VAL A 47 11.41 -7.63 41.94
N PRO A 48 10.17 -7.28 42.33
CA PRO A 48 9.72 -7.45 43.71
C PRO A 48 9.49 -8.93 44.09
N LYS A 49 9.51 -9.22 45.39
CA LYS A 49 9.07 -10.48 45.99
C LYS A 49 7.68 -10.89 45.48
N GLY A 50 7.45 -12.19 45.30
CA GLY A 50 6.16 -12.76 44.92
C GLY A 50 6.07 -13.16 43.44
N ASN A 51 4.85 -13.17 42.90
CA ASN A 51 4.59 -13.58 41.52
C ASN A 51 4.95 -12.44 40.57
N ASN A 52 5.82 -12.71 39.60
CA ASN A 52 6.19 -11.77 38.55
C ASN A 52 5.84 -12.37 37.19
N ARG A 53 5.49 -11.53 36.23
CA ARG A 53 5.13 -11.93 34.88
C ARG A 53 6.20 -11.49 33.90
N ILE A 54 6.68 -12.42 33.08
CA ILE A 54 7.43 -12.10 31.87
C ILE A 54 6.49 -12.36 30.69
N LEU A 55 6.34 -11.36 29.81
CA LEU A 55 5.60 -11.49 28.57
C LEU A 55 6.55 -11.26 27.41
N VAL A 56 6.62 -12.21 26.49
CA VAL A 56 7.34 -12.09 25.23
C VAL A 56 6.31 -11.97 24.12
N LYS A 57 6.47 -11.01 23.23
CA LYS A 57 5.67 -10.87 22.01
C LYS A 57 6.60 -10.85 20.82
N LEU A 58 6.33 -11.70 19.86
CA LEU A 58 7.02 -11.81 18.58
C LEU A 58 5.98 -12.03 17.48
N PRO A 59 6.27 -11.69 16.22
CA PRO A 59 5.38 -12.02 15.11
C PRO A 59 5.33 -13.54 14.91
N ASN A 60 4.24 -14.01 14.32
CA ASN A 60 4.11 -15.42 13.90
C ASN A 60 4.53 -15.54 12.43
N GLN A 61 5.83 -15.74 12.19
CA GLN A 61 6.43 -16.03 10.88
C GLN A 61 7.04 -17.45 10.87
N GLU A 62 7.23 -18.02 9.68
CA GLU A 62 7.64 -19.42 9.44
C GLU A 62 8.92 -19.86 10.20
N TYR A 63 9.80 -18.92 10.60
CA TYR A 63 11.06 -19.19 11.32
C TYR A 63 11.21 -18.34 12.61
N SER A 64 10.11 -17.97 13.24
CA SER A 64 10.13 -17.15 14.45
C SER A 64 10.65 -17.94 15.64
N TYR A 65 11.80 -17.55 16.18
CA TYR A 65 12.32 -18.11 17.42
C TYR A 65 12.77 -17.01 18.36
N PHE A 66 12.77 -17.34 19.65
CA PHE A 66 13.43 -16.56 20.68
C PHE A 66 14.05 -17.50 21.69
N ILE A 67 15.09 -17.02 22.36
CA ILE A 67 15.74 -17.69 23.47
C ILE A 67 15.85 -16.65 24.57
N LEU A 68 15.21 -16.92 25.70
CA LEU A 68 15.27 -16.07 26.88
C LEU A 68 15.84 -16.88 28.03
N ARG A 69 16.96 -16.41 28.57
CA ARG A 69 17.61 -16.99 29.74
C ARG A 69 17.59 -15.99 30.87
N VAL A 70 17.29 -16.46 32.08
CA VAL A 70 17.18 -15.62 33.27
C VAL A 70 18.34 -15.96 34.18
N PHE A 71 19.16 -14.97 34.49
CA PHE A 71 20.35 -15.11 35.33
C PHE A 71 20.22 -14.26 36.60
N ASP A 72 20.88 -14.69 37.67
CA ASP A 72 21.08 -13.86 38.86
C ASP A 72 22.28 -12.91 38.69
N GLU A 73 22.60 -12.17 39.74
CA GLU A 73 23.75 -11.26 39.78
C GLU A 73 25.12 -11.93 39.78
N ASN A 74 25.18 -13.24 40.00
CA ASN A 74 26.40 -14.05 39.99
C ASN A 74 26.57 -14.83 38.67
N ASP A 75 25.84 -14.45 37.62
CA ASP A 75 25.80 -15.15 36.33
C ASP A 75 25.43 -16.65 36.45
N LYS A 76 24.70 -17.02 37.51
CA LYS A 76 24.08 -18.34 37.60
C LYS A 76 22.72 -18.31 36.92
N ILE A 77 22.46 -19.31 36.10
CA ILE A 77 21.14 -19.48 35.50
C ILE A 77 20.17 -19.69 36.64
N ILE A 78 19.15 -18.84 36.74
CA ILE A 78 17.99 -19.08 37.57
C ILE A 78 17.15 -20.12 36.82
N VAL A 79 17.63 -21.35 36.82
CA VAL A 79 16.77 -22.53 36.72
C VAL A 79 16.46 -22.86 38.17
N PRO A 80 15.31 -22.48 38.74
CA PRO A 80 14.87 -23.16 39.93
C PRO A 80 14.79 -24.64 39.54
N GLU A 81 15.53 -25.50 40.23
CA GLU A 81 15.36 -26.97 40.17
C GLU A 81 13.88 -27.36 40.45
N ASN A 82 13.08 -26.41 40.94
CA ASN A 82 11.68 -26.53 41.32
C ASN A 82 10.72 -25.63 40.50
N LEU A 83 11.00 -25.32 39.22
CA LEU A 83 10.00 -24.63 38.37
C LEU A 83 8.73 -25.46 38.24
N GLN A 84 7.66 -25.01 38.90
CA GLN A 84 6.33 -25.58 38.73
C GLN A 84 5.61 -24.88 37.58
N PHE A 85 5.30 -25.63 36.53
CA PHE A 85 4.44 -25.18 35.45
C PHE A 85 2.98 -25.33 35.88
N SER A 86 2.19 -24.27 35.72
CA SER A 86 0.76 -24.29 35.97
C SER A 86 0.07 -23.49 34.87
N SER A 87 -1.01 -24.03 34.33
CA SER A 87 -1.92 -23.34 33.42
C SER A 87 -2.86 -22.38 34.16
N ASP A 88 -2.89 -22.45 35.49
CA ASP A 88 -3.78 -21.63 36.30
C ASP A 88 -3.23 -20.22 36.42
N TYR A 89 -4.07 -19.25 36.07
CA TYR A 89 -3.74 -17.85 36.22
C TYR A 89 -3.49 -17.53 37.71
N LYS A 90 -2.29 -17.02 38.01
CA LYS A 90 -1.96 -16.48 39.33
C LYS A 90 -1.83 -14.96 39.24
N ASN A 91 -2.40 -14.27 40.24
CA ASN A 91 -2.16 -12.84 40.41
C ASN A 91 -0.65 -12.57 40.52
N TYR A 92 -0.19 -11.48 39.92
CA TYR A 92 1.21 -11.08 39.87
C TYR A 92 1.36 -9.58 40.14
N ASN A 93 2.58 -9.16 40.43
CA ASN A 93 2.95 -7.77 40.65
C ASN A 93 2.73 -6.96 39.35
N LYS A 94 1.68 -6.14 39.27
CA LYS A 94 1.39 -5.30 38.08
C LYS A 94 2.04 -3.92 38.19
N LYS A 95 2.63 -3.43 37.09
CA LYS A 95 3.26 -2.10 36.94
C LYS A 95 4.26 -1.77 38.05
N LYS A 96 4.96 -2.78 38.58
CA LYS A 96 5.98 -2.62 39.62
C LYS A 96 7.30 -3.23 39.14
N LEU A 97 8.24 -2.34 38.84
CA LEU A 97 9.66 -2.63 38.69
C LEU A 97 10.43 -1.68 39.60
N LEU A 98 11.47 -2.18 40.26
CA LEU A 98 12.34 -1.36 41.11
C LEU A 98 13.46 -0.70 40.30
N GLU A 99 13.91 -1.35 39.22
CA GLU A 99 14.98 -0.88 38.34
C GLU A 99 14.90 -1.60 36.99
N GLN A 100 15.29 -0.92 35.90
CA GLN A 100 15.55 -1.55 34.60
C GLN A 100 16.71 -0.87 33.87
N GLN A 101 17.60 -1.65 33.26
CA GLN A 101 18.74 -1.16 32.50
C GLN A 101 19.15 -2.14 31.40
N LYS A 102 19.33 -1.66 30.17
CA LYS A 102 19.96 -2.44 29.09
C LYS A 102 21.47 -2.48 29.31
N ILE A 103 22.05 -3.67 29.33
CA ILE A 103 23.48 -3.90 29.49
C ILE A 103 24.11 -4.07 28.11
N GLU A 104 25.28 -3.47 27.91
CA GLU A 104 26.03 -3.61 26.67
C GLU A 104 26.51 -5.06 26.52
N ASN A 105 26.51 -5.58 25.29
CA ASN A 105 26.91 -6.96 25.04
C ASN A 105 28.41 -7.11 25.35
N PRO A 106 28.82 -8.07 26.21
CA PRO A 106 30.21 -8.18 26.66
C PRO A 106 31.19 -8.49 25.52
N PHE A 107 30.76 -9.20 24.47
CA PHE A 107 31.59 -9.43 23.28
C PHE A 107 31.79 -8.15 22.47
N GLU A 108 30.75 -7.31 22.35
CA GLU A 108 30.88 -6.01 21.69
C GLU A 108 31.85 -5.09 22.45
N VAL A 109 31.74 -5.04 23.79
CA VAL A 109 32.68 -4.30 24.64
C VAL A 109 34.11 -4.82 24.46
N PHE A 110 34.29 -6.14 24.43
CA PHE A 110 35.60 -6.76 24.21
C PHE A 110 36.21 -6.34 22.86
N PHE A 111 35.48 -6.43 21.76
CA PHE A 111 36.01 -6.07 20.44
C PHE A 111 36.19 -4.56 20.23
N LYS A 112 35.40 -3.71 20.92
CA LYS A 112 35.64 -2.26 20.96
C LYS A 112 36.95 -1.92 21.65
N ASN A 113 37.26 -2.62 22.75
CA ASN A 113 38.41 -2.37 23.61
C ASN A 113 39.62 -3.25 23.29
N LEU A 114 39.64 -3.90 22.12
CA LEU A 114 40.74 -4.75 21.69
C LEU A 114 42.08 -3.98 21.77
N ASP A 115 43.17 -4.61 22.21
CA ASP A 115 44.46 -3.94 22.39
C ASP A 115 45.03 -3.40 21.06
N SER A 116 45.33 -2.10 21.01
CA SER A 116 45.93 -1.43 19.84
C SER A 116 47.39 -1.77 19.60
N LYS A 117 48.08 -2.37 20.57
CA LYS A 117 49.45 -2.87 20.38
C LYS A 117 49.48 -4.21 19.65
N LYS A 118 48.40 -5.00 19.74
CA LYS A 118 48.32 -6.36 19.16
C LYS A 118 47.58 -6.41 17.82
N TYR A 119 46.65 -5.50 17.57
CA TYR A 119 45.80 -5.53 16.36
C TYR A 119 45.76 -4.16 15.68
N THR A 120 45.88 -4.17 14.35
CA THR A 120 45.68 -2.97 13.52
C THR A 120 44.24 -2.49 13.61
N LYS A 121 44.01 -1.21 13.32
CA LYS A 121 42.67 -0.61 13.33
C LYS A 121 41.72 -1.31 12.36
N GLU A 122 42.21 -1.71 11.20
CA GLU A 122 41.45 -2.39 10.14
C GLU A 122 40.96 -3.77 10.60
N ILE A 123 41.81 -4.54 11.29
CA ILE A 123 41.45 -5.84 11.84
C ILE A 123 40.40 -5.67 12.94
N LYS A 124 40.56 -4.67 13.81
CA LYS A 124 39.57 -4.35 14.85
C LYS A 124 38.21 -3.98 14.26
N ASP A 125 38.19 -3.08 13.29
CA ASP A 125 36.97 -2.65 12.60
C ASP A 125 36.27 -3.86 11.97
N TYR A 126 37.01 -4.74 11.29
CA TYR A 126 36.47 -5.96 10.71
C TYR A 126 35.87 -6.91 11.77
N LEU A 127 36.60 -7.20 12.85
CA LEU A 127 36.12 -8.08 13.93
C LEU A 127 34.88 -7.48 14.61
N LEU A 128 34.85 -6.17 14.81
CA LEU A 128 33.70 -5.47 15.38
C LEU A 128 32.48 -5.50 14.44
N ILE A 129 32.67 -5.28 13.13
CA ILE A 129 31.63 -5.45 12.11
C ILE A 129 31.06 -6.88 12.18
N LYS A 130 31.92 -7.91 12.20
CA LYS A 130 31.48 -9.31 12.29
C LYS A 130 30.68 -9.57 13.57
N THR A 131 31.11 -9.01 14.70
CA THR A 131 30.42 -9.14 15.99
C THR A 131 29.03 -8.52 15.93
N TYR A 132 28.90 -7.29 15.41
CA TYR A 132 27.61 -6.65 15.23
C TYR A 132 26.68 -7.45 14.31
N LEU A 133 27.18 -7.94 13.17
CA LEU A 133 26.36 -8.71 12.22
C LEU A 133 25.87 -10.05 12.80
N ARG A 134 26.66 -10.68 13.68
CA ARG A 134 26.24 -11.88 14.42
C ARG A 134 25.14 -11.58 15.44
N ASN A 135 25.20 -10.41 16.08
CA ASN A 135 24.15 -9.92 16.99
C ASN A 135 23.00 -9.20 16.26
N GLY A 136 22.88 -9.34 14.94
CA GLY A 136 21.80 -8.72 14.16
C GLY A 136 21.86 -7.18 14.07
N LYS A 137 22.95 -6.55 14.51
CA LYS A 137 23.10 -5.08 14.54
C LYS A 137 23.67 -4.56 13.22
N THR A 138 22.83 -4.41 12.21
CA THR A 138 23.26 -3.94 10.87
C THR A 138 23.71 -2.49 10.88
N LYS A 139 23.01 -1.60 11.59
CA LYS A 139 23.27 -0.15 11.67
C LYS A 139 24.71 0.19 12.09
N PRO A 140 25.20 -0.20 13.28
CA PRO A 140 26.57 0.13 13.69
C PRO A 140 27.63 -0.56 12.83
N ALA A 141 27.33 -1.72 12.22
CA ALA A 141 28.22 -2.35 11.24
C ALA A 141 28.32 -1.51 9.95
N LYS A 142 27.18 -1.06 9.44
CA LYS A 142 27.07 -0.23 8.23
C LYS A 142 27.79 1.10 8.40
N ASP A 143 27.68 1.72 9.57
CA ASP A 143 28.34 3.00 9.86
C ASP A 143 29.87 2.91 9.76
N ILE A 144 30.46 1.83 10.30
CA ILE A 144 31.89 1.57 10.17
C ILE A 144 32.26 1.36 8.69
N VAL A 145 31.49 0.54 7.97
CA VAL A 145 31.74 0.23 6.55
C VAL A 145 31.64 1.48 5.68
N LEU A 146 30.59 2.29 5.82
CA LEU A 146 30.39 3.52 5.05
C LEU A 146 31.47 4.55 5.35
N LYS A 147 31.88 4.70 6.62
CA LYS A 147 32.98 5.60 6.99
C LYS A 147 34.30 5.19 6.33
N LYS A 148 34.58 3.89 6.24
CA LYS A 148 35.77 3.35 5.54
C LYS A 148 35.62 3.46 4.01
N LEU A 149 34.43 3.29 3.45
CA LEU A 149 34.18 3.48 2.01
C LEU A 149 34.38 4.94 1.57
N LYS A 150 34.17 5.93 2.44
CA LYS A 150 34.57 7.33 2.14
C LYS A 150 36.07 7.47 1.90
N GLN A 151 36.89 6.66 2.59
CA GLN A 151 38.36 6.65 2.43
C GLN A 151 38.81 5.73 1.29
N TYR A 152 38.11 4.62 1.08
CA TYR A 152 38.45 3.58 0.11
C TYR A 152 37.23 3.25 -0.80
N PRO A 153 36.80 4.20 -1.66
CA PRO A 153 35.52 4.10 -2.36
C PRO A 153 35.41 2.93 -3.33
N LYS A 154 36.55 2.44 -3.85
CA LYS A 154 36.63 1.31 -4.79
C LYS A 154 36.95 -0.04 -4.10
N SER A 155 36.96 -0.11 -2.77
CA SER A 155 37.29 -1.35 -2.08
C SER A 155 36.20 -2.42 -2.26
N SER A 156 36.47 -3.44 -3.07
CA SER A 156 35.60 -4.60 -3.25
C SER A 156 35.35 -5.38 -1.95
N PHE A 157 36.32 -5.41 -1.04
CA PHE A 157 36.17 -6.02 0.27
C PHE A 157 35.10 -5.31 1.12
N LEU A 158 35.22 -3.98 1.28
CA LEU A 158 34.24 -3.19 2.04
C LEU A 158 32.85 -3.21 1.40
N ARG A 159 32.79 -3.15 0.06
CA ARG A 159 31.53 -3.32 -0.70
C ARG A 159 30.91 -4.70 -0.49
N SER A 160 31.70 -5.75 -0.37
CA SER A 160 31.21 -7.10 -0.05
C SER A 160 30.66 -7.19 1.37
N LEU A 161 31.25 -6.51 2.35
CA LEU A 161 30.66 -6.37 3.68
C LEU A 161 29.34 -5.60 3.64
N LEU A 162 29.25 -4.56 2.80
CA LEU A 162 28.02 -3.81 2.58
C LEU A 162 26.93 -4.66 1.92
N ILE A 163 27.27 -5.59 1.01
CA ILE A 163 26.33 -6.58 0.47
C ILE A 163 25.78 -7.47 1.60
N VAL A 164 26.63 -7.98 2.50
CA VAL A 164 26.18 -8.81 3.64
C VAL A 164 25.24 -8.03 4.57
N ILE A 165 25.54 -6.75 4.81
CA ILE A 165 24.65 -5.85 5.56
C ILE A 165 23.32 -5.67 4.81
N ALA A 166 23.36 -5.36 3.52
CA ALA A 166 22.18 -5.16 2.69
C ALA A 166 21.29 -6.42 2.59
N GLN A 167 21.89 -7.62 2.59
CA GLN A 167 21.17 -8.89 2.67
C GLN A 167 20.36 -9.02 3.97
N LYS A 168 20.96 -8.67 5.11
CA LYS A 168 20.27 -8.66 6.41
C LYS A 168 19.18 -7.59 6.47
N GLU A 169 19.41 -6.44 5.85
CA GLU A 169 18.42 -5.36 5.72
C GLU A 169 17.36 -5.62 4.64
N LYS A 170 17.49 -6.72 3.88
CA LYS A 170 16.65 -7.06 2.71
C LYS A 170 16.62 -5.95 1.65
N ASP A 171 17.70 -5.18 1.51
CA ASP A 171 17.89 -4.14 0.47
C ASP A 171 18.47 -4.76 -0.81
N TYR A 172 17.65 -5.54 -1.52
CA TYR A 172 18.06 -6.25 -2.74
C TYR A 172 18.50 -5.31 -3.88
N ASN A 173 17.99 -4.08 -3.91
CA ASN A 173 18.41 -3.08 -4.89
C ASN A 173 19.85 -2.63 -4.64
N LEU A 174 20.21 -2.35 -3.38
CA LEU A 174 21.59 -2.01 -3.03
C LEU A 174 22.54 -3.17 -3.30
N ILE A 175 22.12 -4.42 -3.06
CA ILE A 175 22.91 -5.59 -3.43
C ILE A 175 23.23 -5.58 -4.92
N ASN A 176 22.21 -5.44 -5.77
CA ASN A 176 22.38 -5.42 -7.22
C ASN A 176 23.27 -4.27 -7.68
N GLU A 177 23.05 -3.06 -7.16
CA GLU A 177 23.87 -1.87 -7.45
C GLU A 177 25.35 -2.11 -7.13
N ILE A 178 25.64 -2.58 -5.91
CA ILE A 178 27.02 -2.83 -5.48
C ILE A 178 27.64 -3.96 -6.31
N SER A 179 26.90 -5.04 -6.57
CA SER A 179 27.38 -6.18 -7.35
C SER A 179 27.75 -5.78 -8.77
N GLU A 180 26.90 -5.02 -9.47
CA GLU A 180 27.19 -4.55 -10.83
C GLU A 180 28.36 -3.55 -10.87
N ASN A 181 28.42 -2.61 -9.92
CA ASN A 181 29.55 -1.67 -9.84
C ASN A 181 30.86 -2.39 -9.53
N ARG A 182 30.85 -3.40 -8.67
CA ARG A 182 32.04 -4.22 -8.37
C ARG A 182 32.49 -5.03 -9.59
N LYS A 183 31.56 -5.65 -10.33
CA LYS A 183 31.86 -6.35 -11.60
C LYS A 183 32.55 -5.43 -12.61
N LYS A 184 32.12 -4.17 -12.69
CA LYS A 184 32.69 -3.18 -13.60
C LYS A 184 34.06 -2.67 -13.15
N GLU A 185 34.22 -2.39 -11.87
CA GLU A 185 35.39 -1.67 -11.34
C GLU A 185 36.54 -2.58 -10.87
N ASP A 186 36.23 -3.81 -10.47
CA ASP A 186 37.20 -4.78 -9.97
C ASP A 186 36.79 -6.21 -10.40
N PRO A 187 36.81 -6.47 -11.72
CA PRO A 187 36.33 -7.74 -12.29
C PRO A 187 37.12 -8.96 -11.82
N ASP A 188 38.37 -8.79 -11.38
CA ASP A 188 39.26 -9.88 -10.98
C ASP A 188 39.21 -10.21 -9.49
N TYR A 189 38.40 -9.48 -8.72
CA TYR A 189 38.13 -9.82 -7.34
C TYR A 189 37.50 -11.21 -7.21
N VAL A 190 38.06 -12.05 -6.34
CA VAL A 190 37.66 -13.47 -6.21
C VAL A 190 36.16 -13.68 -6.04
N LEU A 191 35.47 -12.83 -5.26
CA LEU A 191 34.01 -12.97 -5.06
C LEU A 191 33.20 -12.59 -6.32
N VAL A 192 33.69 -11.66 -7.15
CA VAL A 192 33.05 -11.35 -8.45
C VAL A 192 33.14 -12.58 -9.36
N LYS A 193 34.34 -13.15 -9.46
CA LYS A 193 34.59 -14.33 -10.28
C LYS A 193 33.79 -15.56 -9.81
N LEU A 194 33.60 -15.71 -8.49
CA LEU A 194 32.74 -16.76 -7.93
C LEU A 194 31.24 -16.54 -8.23
N GLU A 195 30.77 -15.29 -8.22
CA GLU A 195 29.39 -14.97 -8.62
C GLU A 195 29.11 -15.33 -10.09
N GLU A 196 30.11 -15.24 -10.97
CA GLU A 196 29.98 -15.68 -12.36
C GLU A 196 29.74 -17.20 -12.49
N ILE A 197 30.28 -18.03 -11.59
CA ILE A 197 30.01 -19.48 -11.58
C ILE A 197 28.61 -19.79 -11.04
N GLN A 198 28.08 -18.96 -10.14
CA GLN A 198 26.75 -19.19 -9.57
C GLN A 198 25.64 -19.09 -10.62
N ASP A 199 25.83 -18.30 -11.68
CA ASP A 199 24.96 -18.31 -12.85
C ASP A 199 25.34 -19.48 -13.77
N THR A 200 24.97 -20.69 -13.34
CA THR A 200 25.26 -21.93 -14.08
C THR A 200 24.63 -21.92 -15.47
N LYS A 201 23.49 -21.25 -15.67
CA LYS A 201 22.86 -21.16 -16.99
C LYS A 201 23.75 -20.38 -17.96
N LYS A 202 24.27 -19.23 -17.53
CA LYS A 202 25.19 -18.42 -18.33
C LYS A 202 26.52 -19.14 -18.55
N LEU A 203 27.10 -19.72 -17.50
CA LEU A 203 28.38 -20.43 -17.59
C LEU A 203 28.34 -21.58 -18.62
N PHE A 204 27.27 -22.40 -18.61
CA PHE A 204 27.13 -23.53 -19.55
C PHE A 204 26.67 -23.13 -20.96
N SER A 205 26.29 -21.85 -21.17
CA SER A 205 25.98 -21.33 -22.50
C SER A 205 27.23 -20.97 -23.33
N LEU A 206 28.40 -20.85 -22.68
CA LEU A 206 29.67 -20.53 -23.31
C LEU A 206 30.26 -21.70 -24.12
N SER A 207 31.17 -21.38 -25.04
CA SER A 207 32.00 -22.42 -25.67
C SER A 207 32.87 -23.12 -24.62
N PRO A 208 33.31 -24.37 -24.87
CA PRO A 208 34.23 -25.07 -23.97
C PRO A 208 35.52 -24.28 -23.67
N GLU A 209 36.06 -23.58 -24.66
CA GLU A 209 37.27 -22.75 -24.57
C GLU A 209 37.03 -21.53 -23.68
N GLU A 210 35.95 -20.79 -23.94
CA GLU A 210 35.57 -19.60 -23.17
C GLU A 210 35.26 -19.95 -21.70
N MET A 211 34.56 -21.07 -21.47
CA MET A 211 34.30 -21.58 -20.12
C MET A 211 35.59 -21.98 -19.42
N ASN A 212 36.49 -22.68 -20.10
CA ASN A 212 37.78 -23.08 -19.53
C ASN A 212 38.65 -21.86 -19.19
N GLU A 213 38.71 -20.84 -20.06
CA GLU A 213 39.42 -19.59 -19.77
C GLU A 213 38.89 -18.91 -18.49
N LYS A 214 37.56 -18.84 -18.34
CA LYS A 214 36.93 -18.30 -17.13
C LYS A 214 37.25 -19.12 -15.87
N LEU A 215 37.20 -20.45 -15.96
CA LEU A 215 37.48 -21.35 -14.83
C LEU A 215 38.96 -21.28 -14.41
N GLU A 216 39.90 -21.16 -15.34
CA GLU A 216 41.32 -20.97 -15.02
C GLU A 216 41.58 -19.60 -14.38
N LYS A 217 40.93 -18.53 -14.85
CA LYS A 217 40.97 -17.22 -14.18
C LYS A 217 40.50 -17.30 -12.72
N ILE A 218 39.46 -18.10 -12.45
CA ILE A 218 38.97 -18.32 -11.07
C ILE A 218 39.98 -19.07 -10.23
N LYS A 219 40.57 -20.16 -10.77
CA LYS A 219 41.61 -20.93 -10.09
C LYS A 219 42.79 -20.05 -9.69
N ASN A 220 43.18 -19.13 -10.55
CA ASN A 220 44.29 -18.21 -10.30
C ASN A 220 43.95 -17.06 -9.34
N SER A 221 42.65 -16.82 -9.08
CA SER A 221 42.18 -15.74 -8.20
C SER A 221 42.10 -16.13 -6.71
N THR A 222 42.39 -17.39 -6.36
CA THR A 222 42.23 -17.89 -4.99
C THR A 222 43.25 -18.98 -4.64
N ASP A 223 43.62 -19.07 -3.37
CA ASP A 223 44.43 -20.18 -2.83
C ASP A 223 43.58 -21.31 -2.22
N ILE A 224 42.25 -21.18 -2.25
CA ILE A 224 41.34 -22.15 -1.65
C ILE A 224 41.22 -23.37 -2.57
N GLU A 225 41.85 -24.47 -2.17
CA GLU A 225 41.96 -25.69 -2.99
C GLU A 225 40.59 -26.27 -3.41
N ILE A 226 39.60 -26.23 -2.52
CA ILE A 226 38.26 -26.73 -2.84
C ILE A 226 37.57 -25.92 -3.95
N ILE A 227 37.85 -24.62 -4.06
CA ILE A 227 37.35 -23.78 -5.16
C ILE A 227 38.05 -24.16 -6.46
N LYS A 228 39.38 -24.36 -6.43
CA LYS A 228 40.16 -24.79 -7.59
C LYS A 228 39.64 -26.11 -8.15
N LYS A 229 39.44 -27.10 -7.27
CA LYS A 229 38.88 -28.40 -7.65
C LYS A 229 37.43 -28.32 -8.12
N THR A 230 36.63 -27.40 -7.57
CA THR A 230 35.27 -27.15 -8.08
C THR A 230 35.30 -26.58 -9.50
N ALA A 231 36.26 -25.72 -9.83
CA ALA A 231 36.43 -25.24 -11.19
C ALA A 231 36.84 -26.37 -12.16
N ASP A 232 37.78 -27.24 -11.76
CA ASP A 232 38.14 -28.45 -12.53
C ASP A 232 36.93 -29.37 -12.74
N LEU A 233 36.11 -29.55 -11.70
CA LEU A 233 34.87 -30.31 -11.77
C LEU A 233 33.90 -29.75 -12.83
N PHE A 234 33.67 -28.43 -12.86
CA PHE A 234 32.82 -27.79 -13.87
C PHE A 234 33.37 -27.93 -15.29
N LYS A 235 34.69 -27.81 -15.46
CA LYS A 235 35.38 -28.04 -16.74
C LYS A 235 35.15 -29.47 -17.23
N ASN A 236 35.40 -30.45 -16.38
CA ASN A 236 35.26 -31.85 -16.74
C ASN A 236 33.79 -32.25 -16.98
N LEU A 237 32.85 -31.59 -16.30
CA LEU A 237 31.42 -31.71 -16.59
C LEU A 237 31.08 -31.22 -18.01
N ARG A 238 31.61 -30.07 -18.41
CA ARG A 238 31.39 -29.47 -19.74
C ARG A 238 31.97 -30.31 -20.87
N LEU A 239 33.15 -30.89 -20.63
CA LEU A 239 33.85 -31.80 -21.55
C LEU A 239 33.26 -33.22 -21.56
N GLN A 240 32.27 -33.50 -20.70
CA GLN A 240 31.71 -34.84 -20.49
C GLN A 240 32.77 -35.89 -20.13
N ASN A 241 33.90 -35.47 -19.55
CA ASN A 241 34.95 -36.36 -19.10
C ASN A 241 34.55 -36.97 -17.75
N LYS A 242 33.80 -38.08 -17.85
CA LYS A 242 33.19 -38.76 -16.70
C LYS A 242 34.23 -39.26 -15.67
N GLU A 243 35.40 -39.70 -16.13
CA GLU A 243 36.47 -40.19 -15.26
C GLU A 243 37.13 -39.04 -14.49
N ALA A 244 37.55 -37.98 -15.20
CA ALA A 244 38.16 -36.81 -14.57
C ALA A 244 37.19 -36.11 -13.61
N PHE A 245 35.91 -35.98 -13.99
CA PHE A 245 34.87 -35.43 -13.11
C PHE A 245 34.75 -36.25 -11.81
N LYS A 246 34.77 -37.59 -11.90
CA LYS A 246 34.68 -38.46 -10.72
C LYS A 246 35.91 -38.29 -9.81
N ASN A 247 37.10 -38.12 -10.39
CA ASN A 247 38.33 -37.86 -9.65
C ASN A 247 38.29 -36.52 -8.93
N ASP A 248 37.85 -35.45 -9.59
CA ASP A 248 37.66 -34.14 -8.95
C ASP A 248 36.62 -34.21 -7.83
N LEU A 249 35.51 -34.91 -8.06
CA LEU A 249 34.47 -35.10 -7.06
C LEU A 249 35.00 -35.82 -5.81
N ASN A 250 35.81 -36.87 -5.99
CA ASN A 250 36.48 -37.56 -4.88
C ASN A 250 37.47 -36.63 -4.15
N SER A 251 38.23 -35.82 -4.88
CA SER A 251 39.18 -34.86 -4.30
C SER A 251 38.45 -33.81 -3.45
N ILE A 252 37.39 -33.19 -3.98
CA ILE A 252 36.55 -32.24 -3.26
C ILE A 252 35.94 -32.87 -2.01
N PHE A 253 35.42 -34.10 -2.13
CA PHE A 253 34.84 -34.80 -1.00
C PHE A 253 35.88 -35.06 0.11
N ASN A 254 37.10 -35.45 -0.26
CA ASN A 254 38.19 -35.67 0.70
C ASN A 254 38.63 -34.36 1.38
N LEU A 255 38.73 -33.26 0.64
CA LEU A 255 39.01 -31.93 1.20
C LEU A 255 37.90 -31.52 2.18
N ALA A 256 36.63 -31.66 1.80
CA ALA A 256 35.50 -31.39 2.67
C ALA A 256 35.53 -32.25 3.95
N LYS A 257 35.98 -33.50 3.85
CA LYS A 257 36.15 -34.40 5.00
C LYS A 257 37.31 -33.97 5.91
N GLN A 258 38.43 -33.55 5.35
CA GLN A 258 39.59 -33.02 6.11
C GLN A 258 39.20 -31.76 6.89
N ASP A 259 38.45 -30.86 6.25
CA ASP A 259 37.93 -29.64 6.86
C ASP A 259 36.76 -29.89 7.84
N LYS A 260 36.34 -31.15 8.01
CA LYS A 260 35.16 -31.55 8.80
C LYS A 260 33.89 -30.81 8.38
N ASN A 261 33.79 -30.46 7.09
CA ASN A 261 32.69 -29.68 6.53
C ASN A 261 31.56 -30.61 6.06
N ALA A 262 30.71 -31.01 7.01
CA ALA A 262 29.57 -31.90 6.76
C ALA A 262 28.64 -31.40 5.63
N LYS A 263 28.45 -30.08 5.49
CA LYS A 263 27.61 -29.49 4.45
C LYS A 263 28.19 -29.76 3.05
N LEU A 264 29.49 -29.52 2.85
CA LEU A 264 30.13 -29.79 1.56
C LEU A 264 30.22 -31.29 1.28
N MET A 265 30.54 -32.12 2.29
CA MET A 265 30.50 -33.58 2.15
C MET A 265 29.13 -34.06 1.65
N LYS A 266 28.04 -33.51 2.20
CA LYS A 266 26.67 -33.82 1.76
C LYS A 266 26.41 -33.36 0.33
N THR A 267 26.79 -32.12 -0.02
CA THR A 267 26.53 -31.53 -1.35
C THR A 267 27.22 -32.31 -2.46
N TYR A 268 28.51 -32.60 -2.30
CA TYR A 268 29.26 -33.33 -3.32
C TYR A 268 28.96 -34.84 -3.27
N GLY A 269 28.70 -35.39 -2.08
CA GLY A 269 28.37 -36.80 -1.90
C GLY A 269 27.10 -37.25 -2.63
N SER A 270 26.13 -36.34 -2.87
CA SER A 270 24.92 -36.68 -3.63
C SER A 270 25.19 -36.98 -5.11
N PHE A 271 26.25 -36.40 -5.70
CA PHE A 271 26.54 -36.58 -7.12
C PHE A 271 26.98 -38.00 -7.47
N PHE A 272 27.58 -38.76 -6.54
CA PHE A 272 27.92 -40.17 -6.76
C PHE A 272 26.68 -40.99 -7.13
N GLY A 273 25.61 -40.86 -6.37
CA GLY A 273 24.35 -41.55 -6.63
C GLY A 273 23.63 -41.04 -7.88
N THR A 274 23.58 -39.72 -8.10
CA THR A 274 22.79 -39.15 -9.21
C THR A 274 23.48 -39.24 -10.58
N LEU A 275 24.81 -39.11 -10.66
CA LEU A 275 25.54 -39.07 -11.94
C LEU A 275 26.30 -40.37 -12.26
N PHE A 276 26.67 -41.14 -11.23
CA PHE A 276 27.44 -42.38 -11.39
C PHE A 276 26.66 -43.64 -11.03
N ASN A 277 25.38 -43.50 -10.64
CA ASN A 277 24.55 -44.60 -10.13
C ASN A 277 25.16 -45.31 -8.90
N GLU A 278 26.09 -44.65 -8.18
CA GLU A 278 26.73 -45.15 -6.98
C GLU A 278 25.87 -44.86 -5.74
N LYS A 279 24.63 -45.34 -5.77
CA LYS A 279 23.62 -45.04 -4.74
C LYS A 279 24.04 -45.56 -3.36
N ASP A 280 24.78 -46.65 -3.29
CA ASP A 280 25.29 -47.20 -2.02
C ASP A 280 26.38 -46.32 -1.42
N LYS A 281 27.29 -45.79 -2.27
CA LYS A 281 28.30 -44.83 -1.82
C LYS A 281 27.66 -43.56 -1.26
N THR A 282 26.65 -43.00 -1.93
CA THR A 282 25.91 -41.84 -1.39
C THR A 282 25.23 -42.15 -0.06
N LEU A 283 24.63 -43.33 0.08
CA LEU A 283 24.03 -43.78 1.33
C LEU A 283 25.07 -43.88 2.46
N GLU A 284 26.23 -44.50 2.20
CA GLU A 284 27.35 -44.61 3.14
C GLU A 284 27.86 -43.23 3.58
N ILE A 285 27.98 -42.28 2.65
CA ILE A 285 28.36 -40.90 2.95
C ILE A 285 27.38 -40.27 3.94
N TYR A 286 26.08 -40.36 3.66
CA TYR A 286 25.07 -39.81 4.58
C TYR A 286 25.06 -40.52 5.94
N GLN A 287 25.27 -41.84 5.97
CA GLN A 287 25.39 -42.60 7.22
C GLN A 287 26.60 -42.16 8.04
N ASN A 288 27.74 -41.94 7.38
CA ASN A 288 28.97 -41.46 8.00
C ASN A 288 28.77 -40.05 8.58
N ILE A 289 28.21 -39.13 7.80
CA ILE A 289 27.94 -37.76 8.27
C ILE A 289 26.99 -37.80 9.47
N TYR A 290 25.89 -38.55 9.38
CA TYR A 290 24.88 -38.63 10.45
C TYR A 290 25.41 -39.30 11.74
N LYS A 291 26.36 -40.24 11.61
CA LYS A 291 27.02 -40.91 12.74
C LYS A 291 27.98 -39.97 13.48
N ASN A 292 28.74 -39.16 12.74
CA ASN A 292 29.86 -38.39 13.28
C ASN A 292 29.54 -36.92 13.56
N TYR A 293 28.50 -36.37 12.94
CA TYR A 293 28.11 -34.97 13.05
C TYR A 293 26.60 -34.85 13.27
N PHE A 294 26.19 -33.86 14.04
CA PHE A 294 24.79 -33.46 14.06
C PHE A 294 24.48 -32.64 12.80
N SER A 295 23.92 -33.29 11.78
CA SER A 295 23.46 -32.64 10.54
C SER A 295 22.03 -33.07 10.21
N TYR A 296 21.11 -32.10 10.27
CA TYR A 296 19.71 -32.30 9.91
C TYR A 296 19.55 -32.60 8.41
N GLU A 297 20.42 -32.03 7.57
CA GLU A 297 20.45 -32.28 6.13
C GLU A 297 20.90 -33.71 5.79
N ALA A 298 21.89 -34.26 6.51
CA ALA A 298 22.29 -35.66 6.34
C ALA A 298 21.18 -36.61 6.75
N TYR A 299 20.46 -36.30 7.84
CA TYR A 299 19.25 -37.01 8.24
C TYR A 299 18.16 -36.98 7.15
N GLN A 300 17.87 -35.81 6.56
CA GLN A 300 16.94 -35.67 5.45
C GLN A 300 17.38 -36.48 4.22
N GLY A 301 18.68 -36.48 3.91
CA GLY A 301 19.27 -37.30 2.85
C GLY A 301 19.06 -38.79 3.06
N LEU A 302 19.35 -39.29 4.27
CA LEU A 302 19.11 -40.70 4.64
C LEU A 302 17.63 -41.07 4.56
N LEU A 303 16.73 -40.22 5.07
CA LEU A 303 15.29 -40.44 4.96
C LEU A 303 14.85 -40.57 3.50
N SER A 304 15.34 -39.70 2.62
CA SER A 304 15.03 -39.73 1.19
C SER A 304 15.51 -41.03 0.54
N GLU A 305 16.76 -41.44 0.80
CA GLU A 305 17.31 -42.67 0.23
C GLU A 305 16.61 -43.94 0.74
N TYR A 306 16.31 -44.02 2.03
CA TYR A 306 15.54 -45.16 2.57
C TYR A 306 14.10 -45.21 2.04
N LYS A 307 13.43 -44.06 1.87
CA LYS A 307 12.10 -44.01 1.26
C LYS A 307 12.11 -44.49 -0.20
N LYS A 308 13.07 -44.03 -1.02
CA LYS A 308 13.21 -44.47 -2.42
C LYS A 308 13.44 -45.97 -2.55
N ARG A 309 14.17 -46.57 -1.61
CA ARG A 309 14.45 -48.01 -1.54
C ARG A 309 13.31 -48.81 -0.88
N ASN A 310 12.22 -48.16 -0.49
CA ASN A 310 11.11 -48.76 0.27
C ASN A 310 11.55 -49.44 1.58
N GLU A 311 12.63 -48.96 2.20
CA GLU A 311 13.19 -49.50 3.45
C GLU A 311 12.45 -48.92 4.68
N LYS A 312 11.15 -49.24 4.80
CA LYS A 312 10.22 -48.62 5.77
C LYS A 312 10.72 -48.66 7.22
N GLU A 313 11.27 -49.79 7.66
CA GLU A 313 11.77 -49.93 9.04
C GLU A 313 12.98 -49.03 9.34
N LYS A 314 13.87 -48.81 8.35
CA LYS A 314 14.99 -47.87 8.52
C LYS A 314 14.50 -46.43 8.56
N VAL A 315 13.46 -46.08 7.78
CA VAL A 315 12.80 -44.77 7.84
C VAL A 315 12.23 -44.52 9.23
N LYS A 316 11.45 -45.47 9.77
CA LYS A 316 10.87 -45.39 11.13
C LYS A 316 11.94 -45.24 12.20
N LYS A 317 12.97 -46.09 12.16
CA LYS A 317 14.10 -46.04 13.11
C LYS A 317 14.83 -44.70 13.05
N LEU A 318 14.98 -44.13 11.87
CA LEU A 318 15.65 -42.83 11.69
C LEU A 318 14.80 -41.68 12.25
N TYR A 319 13.48 -41.67 12.03
CA TYR A 319 12.58 -40.72 12.71
C TYR A 319 12.64 -40.85 14.22
N GLN A 320 12.58 -42.07 14.76
CA GLN A 320 12.69 -42.33 16.20
C GLN A 320 14.04 -41.88 16.76
N ASP A 321 15.15 -42.11 16.04
CA ASP A 321 16.47 -41.65 16.46
C ASP A 321 16.56 -40.13 16.52
N MET A 322 16.06 -39.43 15.50
CA MET A 322 16.03 -37.97 15.50
C MET A 322 15.13 -37.41 16.60
N MET A 323 13.97 -38.02 16.84
CA MET A 323 13.10 -37.69 17.98
C MET A 323 13.78 -37.93 19.33
N ARG A 324 14.74 -38.85 19.45
CA ARG A 324 15.53 -39.01 20.70
C ARG A 324 16.59 -37.92 20.85
N LYS A 325 17.21 -37.50 19.74
CA LYS A 325 18.21 -36.40 19.72
C LYS A 325 17.57 -35.03 19.92
N MET A 326 16.33 -34.85 19.47
CA MET A 326 15.55 -33.62 19.54
C MET A 326 14.16 -33.90 20.13
N GLN A 327 14.10 -34.17 21.45
CA GLN A 327 12.93 -34.73 22.13
C GLN A 327 11.65 -33.89 22.02
N ASP A 328 11.82 -32.57 21.96
CA ASP A 328 10.74 -31.59 21.97
C ASP A 328 10.56 -30.87 20.62
N GLU A 329 11.24 -31.33 19.56
CA GLU A 329 11.16 -30.72 18.24
C GLU A 329 9.90 -31.21 17.48
N ILE A 330 8.85 -30.40 17.51
CA ILE A 330 7.53 -30.72 16.97
C ILE A 330 7.57 -31.05 15.47
N VAL A 331 8.44 -30.39 14.70
CA VAL A 331 8.54 -30.60 13.24
C VAL A 331 8.93 -32.05 12.92
N VAL A 332 9.83 -32.66 13.70
CA VAL A 332 10.25 -34.05 13.51
C VAL A 332 9.10 -35.01 13.82
N ILE A 333 8.39 -34.76 14.93
CA ILE A 333 7.22 -35.55 15.34
C ILE A 333 6.11 -35.49 14.29
N PHE A 334 5.80 -34.28 13.80
CA PHE A 334 4.79 -34.04 12.78
C PHE A 334 5.15 -34.74 11.45
N ASN A 335 6.40 -34.61 10.99
CA ASN A 335 6.86 -35.25 9.76
C ASN A 335 6.81 -36.78 9.85
N TYR A 336 7.12 -37.36 11.02
CA TYR A 336 6.98 -38.79 11.24
C TYR A 336 5.52 -39.22 11.20
N ALA A 337 4.65 -38.50 11.92
CA ALA A 337 3.21 -38.75 11.89
C ALA A 337 2.63 -38.66 10.47
N ASN A 338 3.04 -37.69 9.67
CA ASN A 338 2.59 -37.55 8.28
C ASN A 338 3.08 -38.71 7.39
N TYR A 339 4.32 -39.19 7.60
CA TYR A 339 4.81 -40.39 6.92
C TYR A 339 3.99 -41.64 7.27
N LEU A 340 3.64 -41.81 8.55
CA LEU A 340 2.79 -42.91 9.01
C LEU A 340 1.35 -42.79 8.46
N GLN A 341 0.81 -41.57 8.36
CA GLN A 341 -0.50 -41.31 7.74
C GLN A 341 -0.56 -41.82 6.30
N GLN A 342 0.51 -41.59 5.51
CA GLN A 342 0.63 -42.08 4.13
C GLN A 342 0.81 -43.60 4.04
N ASN A 343 1.22 -44.25 5.12
CA ASN A 343 1.38 -45.71 5.22
C ASN A 343 0.23 -46.36 6.01
N GLU A 344 -0.88 -45.64 6.21
CA GLU A 344 -2.11 -46.14 6.85
C GLU A 344 -1.96 -46.58 8.32
N GLU A 345 -0.90 -46.14 9.00
CA GLU A 345 -0.61 -46.46 10.41
C GLU A 345 -1.29 -45.46 11.38
N TYR A 346 -2.61 -45.29 11.24
CA TYR A 346 -3.37 -44.17 11.84
C TYR A 346 -3.36 -44.10 13.38
N GLU A 347 -3.33 -45.24 14.09
CA GLU A 347 -3.28 -45.22 15.57
C GLU A 347 -1.97 -44.64 16.08
N LYS A 348 -0.85 -44.93 15.40
CA LYS A 348 0.45 -44.34 15.74
C LYS A 348 0.51 -42.86 15.39
N VAL A 349 -0.20 -42.43 14.33
CA VAL A 349 -0.38 -40.99 14.02
C VAL A 349 -1.07 -40.28 15.17
N ILE A 350 -2.12 -40.88 15.76
CA ILE A 350 -2.83 -40.29 16.91
C ILE A 350 -1.89 -40.13 18.11
N GLU A 351 -1.10 -41.15 18.46
CA GLU A 351 -0.13 -41.06 19.56
C GLU A 351 0.91 -39.93 19.35
N LEU A 352 1.49 -39.86 18.14
CA LEU A 352 2.48 -38.83 17.81
C LEU A 352 1.88 -37.43 17.77
N THR A 353 0.67 -37.29 17.23
CA THR A 353 -0.03 -36.01 17.20
C THR A 353 -0.45 -35.56 18.61
N ASP A 354 -0.81 -36.47 19.51
CA ASP A 354 -1.03 -36.14 20.93
C ASP A 354 0.25 -35.66 21.62
N LYS A 355 1.38 -36.34 21.37
CA LYS A 355 2.68 -35.86 21.87
C LYS A 355 2.99 -34.46 21.35
N ALA A 356 2.81 -34.22 20.05
CA ALA A 356 3.07 -32.92 19.43
C ALA A 356 2.13 -31.82 19.94
N LEU A 357 0.85 -32.13 20.17
CA LEU A 357 -0.13 -31.17 20.69
C LEU A 357 0.06 -30.87 22.17
N ASN A 358 0.67 -31.78 22.96
CA ASN A 358 1.09 -31.47 24.32
C ASN A 358 2.24 -30.45 24.35
N LEU A 359 3.13 -30.47 23.35
CA LEU A 359 4.22 -29.50 23.22
C LEU A 359 3.74 -28.17 22.61
N PHE A 360 2.89 -28.22 21.59
CA PHE A 360 2.30 -27.04 20.96
C PHE A 360 0.78 -27.21 20.73
N PRO A 361 -0.03 -26.82 21.73
CA PRO A 361 -1.48 -27.02 21.71
C PRO A 361 -2.24 -26.25 20.62
N TYR A 362 -1.58 -25.32 19.92
CA TYR A 362 -2.19 -24.46 18.91
C TYR A 362 -1.83 -24.85 17.47
N SER A 363 -1.14 -25.97 17.27
CA SER A 363 -0.77 -26.45 15.93
C SER A 363 -2.00 -26.93 15.14
N PHE A 364 -2.60 -26.07 14.33
CA PHE A 364 -3.75 -26.43 13.50
C PHE A 364 -3.39 -27.54 12.50
N ALA A 365 -2.18 -27.53 11.93
CA ALA A 365 -1.72 -28.59 11.03
C ALA A 365 -1.70 -29.96 11.73
N THR A 366 -1.21 -30.02 12.97
CA THR A 366 -1.20 -31.26 13.76
C THR A 366 -2.62 -31.68 14.16
N MET A 367 -3.49 -30.73 14.52
CA MET A 367 -4.91 -31.02 14.79
C MET A 367 -5.61 -31.62 13.57
N LYS A 368 -5.39 -31.06 12.37
CA LYS A 368 -5.94 -31.58 11.12
C LYS A 368 -5.41 -32.97 10.82
N LEU A 369 -4.09 -33.19 10.93
CA LEU A 369 -3.50 -34.51 10.70
C LEU A 369 -4.09 -35.58 11.64
N LYS A 370 -4.29 -35.23 12.92
CA LYS A 370 -4.99 -36.09 13.88
C LYS A 370 -6.44 -36.36 13.47
N ALA A 371 -7.15 -35.32 13.02
CA ALA A 371 -8.52 -35.44 12.55
C ALA A 371 -8.63 -36.33 11.31
N ASP A 372 -7.71 -36.19 10.35
CA ASP A 372 -7.62 -37.03 9.16
C ASP A 372 -7.39 -38.50 9.54
N ALA A 373 -6.47 -38.80 10.47
CA ALA A 373 -6.26 -40.15 10.99
C ALA A 373 -7.53 -40.74 11.64
N LEU A 374 -8.18 -39.98 12.52
CA LEU A 374 -9.45 -40.38 13.16
C LEU A 374 -10.56 -40.62 12.13
N PHE A 375 -10.61 -39.79 11.08
CA PHE A 375 -11.60 -39.91 10.02
C PHE A 375 -11.41 -41.21 9.22
N GLN A 376 -10.17 -41.56 8.87
CA GLN A 376 -9.84 -42.82 8.19
C GLN A 376 -10.18 -44.05 9.05
N LEU A 377 -9.99 -43.95 10.37
CA LEU A 377 -10.41 -44.97 11.34
C LEU A 377 -11.94 -45.01 11.58
N LYS A 378 -12.73 -44.28 10.78
CA LYS A 378 -14.20 -44.17 10.90
C LYS A 378 -14.68 -43.56 12.23
N ARG A 379 -13.79 -42.93 13.01
CA ARG A 379 -14.09 -42.22 14.28
C ARG A 379 -14.58 -40.80 14.02
N LYS A 380 -15.65 -40.65 13.21
CA LYS A 380 -16.12 -39.37 12.65
C LYS A 380 -16.43 -38.29 13.71
N LYS A 381 -17.03 -38.66 14.85
CA LYS A 381 -17.35 -37.70 15.92
C LYS A 381 -16.10 -37.08 16.54
N GLU A 382 -15.05 -37.87 16.72
CA GLU A 382 -13.76 -37.40 17.25
C GLU A 382 -12.99 -36.61 16.21
N ALA A 383 -13.00 -37.07 14.95
CA ALA A 383 -12.42 -36.33 13.82
C ALA A 383 -13.04 -34.93 13.72
N LEU A 384 -14.37 -34.82 13.77
CA LEU A 384 -15.09 -33.55 13.74
C LEU A 384 -14.65 -32.60 14.86
N LYS A 385 -14.46 -33.10 16.09
CA LYS A 385 -13.97 -32.30 17.22
C LYS A 385 -12.59 -31.68 16.91
N TRP A 386 -11.69 -32.46 16.33
CA TRP A 386 -10.35 -31.99 15.97
C TRP A 386 -10.31 -31.13 14.71
N TYR A 387 -11.14 -31.42 13.71
CA TYR A 387 -11.32 -30.54 12.55
C TYR A 387 -11.81 -29.16 12.96
N LYS A 388 -12.80 -29.07 13.85
CA LYS A 388 -13.28 -27.78 14.39
C LYS A 388 -12.19 -27.03 15.16
N LYS A 389 -11.40 -27.73 15.98
CA LYS A 389 -10.25 -27.12 16.68
C LYS A 389 -9.21 -26.60 15.69
N SER A 390 -8.82 -27.40 14.70
CA SER A 390 -7.91 -26.99 13.63
C SER A 390 -8.45 -25.74 12.93
N PHE A 391 -9.71 -25.79 12.53
CA PHE A 391 -10.37 -24.73 11.78
C PHE A 391 -10.43 -23.41 12.55
N SER A 392 -10.61 -23.43 13.88
CA SER A 392 -10.59 -22.22 14.72
C SER A 392 -9.24 -21.46 14.71
N HIS A 393 -8.18 -22.10 14.22
CA HIS A 393 -6.84 -21.56 14.07
C HIS A 393 -6.40 -21.41 12.59
N ASP A 394 -7.19 -21.94 11.63
CA ASP A 394 -6.96 -21.90 10.17
C ASP A 394 -8.28 -21.65 9.42
N THR A 395 -8.84 -20.49 9.68
CA THR A 395 -10.24 -20.16 9.40
C THR A 395 -10.46 -19.87 7.93
N GLY A 396 -9.37 -19.55 7.21
CA GLY A 396 -9.36 -19.36 5.77
C GLY A 396 -9.37 -20.66 4.96
N ASN A 397 -9.31 -21.82 5.60
CA ASN A 397 -9.28 -23.11 4.91
C ASN A 397 -10.68 -23.53 4.42
N ALA A 398 -11.02 -23.10 3.20
CA ALA A 398 -12.31 -23.40 2.59
C ALA A 398 -12.58 -24.91 2.43
N SER A 399 -11.54 -25.70 2.15
CA SER A 399 -11.65 -27.17 2.03
C SER A 399 -11.99 -27.81 3.38
N LEU A 400 -11.33 -27.39 4.46
CA LEU A 400 -11.62 -27.87 5.81
C LEU A 400 -13.03 -27.45 6.26
N ARG A 401 -13.44 -26.21 5.99
CA ARG A 401 -14.81 -25.75 6.25
C ARG A 401 -15.84 -26.63 5.56
N LYS A 402 -15.66 -26.89 4.26
CA LYS A 402 -16.54 -27.78 3.49
C LYS A 402 -16.58 -29.18 4.11
N THR A 403 -15.42 -29.73 4.47
CA THR A 403 -15.32 -31.04 5.14
C THR A 403 -16.11 -31.08 6.45
N ILE A 404 -16.01 -30.04 7.27
CA ILE A 404 -16.79 -29.92 8.51
C ILE A 404 -18.29 -29.88 8.19
N MET A 405 -18.72 -29.05 7.24
CA MET A 405 -20.12 -28.94 6.83
C MET A 405 -20.68 -30.27 6.29
N ASP A 406 -19.91 -30.99 5.47
CA ASP A 406 -20.29 -32.28 4.90
C ASP A 406 -20.44 -33.35 6.00
N ILE A 407 -19.54 -33.37 6.99
CA ILE A 407 -19.63 -34.28 8.14
C ILE A 407 -20.84 -33.94 9.01
N GLU A 408 -21.13 -32.65 9.20
CA GLU A 408 -22.27 -32.17 9.99
C GLU A 408 -23.60 -32.22 9.21
N LYS A 409 -23.56 -32.47 7.90
CA LYS A 409 -24.71 -32.38 6.99
C LYS A 409 -25.41 -31.02 7.06
N LYS A 410 -24.64 -29.94 7.22
CA LYS A 410 -25.15 -28.57 7.23
C LYS A 410 -25.24 -28.03 5.81
N GLU A 411 -26.40 -27.49 5.47
CA GLU A 411 -26.57 -26.75 4.22
C GLU A 411 -25.94 -25.35 4.34
N ASP A 412 -25.46 -24.83 3.21
CA ASP A 412 -24.99 -23.46 3.07
C ASP A 412 -26.12 -22.46 3.39
N PRO A 413 -25.94 -21.57 4.39
CA PRO A 413 -27.00 -20.63 4.79
C PRO A 413 -27.36 -19.62 3.69
N ILE A 414 -26.44 -19.29 2.77
CA ILE A 414 -26.74 -18.41 1.63
C ILE A 414 -27.75 -19.07 0.70
N LYS A 415 -27.64 -20.38 0.44
CA LYS A 415 -28.58 -21.11 -0.43
C LYS A 415 -30.02 -21.10 0.07
N LYS A 416 -30.22 -20.90 1.37
CA LYS A 416 -31.55 -20.82 1.99
C LYS A 416 -32.25 -19.48 1.72
N ILE A 417 -31.50 -18.40 1.47
CA ILE A 417 -32.04 -17.03 1.38
C ILE A 417 -31.85 -16.37 0.02
N VAL A 418 -30.94 -16.90 -0.82
CA VAL A 418 -30.69 -16.39 -2.16
C VAL A 418 -31.96 -16.41 -3.02
N PHE A 419 -32.11 -15.42 -3.90
CA PHE A 419 -33.23 -15.36 -4.85
C PHE A 419 -33.30 -16.64 -5.69
N LYS A 420 -34.50 -17.20 -5.84
CA LYS A 420 -34.77 -18.44 -6.59
C LYS A 420 -35.54 -18.13 -7.87
N ASP A 421 -35.55 -19.09 -8.80
CA ASP A 421 -36.40 -19.07 -9.99
C ASP A 421 -36.19 -17.85 -10.92
N ILE A 422 -34.92 -17.50 -11.16
CA ILE A 422 -34.51 -16.34 -11.98
C ILE A 422 -35.17 -16.31 -13.36
N TYR A 423 -35.27 -17.45 -14.05
CA TYR A 423 -35.87 -17.49 -15.40
C TYR A 423 -37.37 -17.15 -15.37
N THR A 424 -38.11 -17.69 -14.40
CA THR A 424 -39.53 -17.35 -14.21
C THR A 424 -39.69 -15.88 -13.89
N TYR A 425 -38.87 -15.35 -12.98
CA TYR A 425 -38.87 -13.93 -12.63
C TYR A 425 -38.59 -13.05 -13.84
N VAL A 426 -37.59 -13.38 -14.66
CA VAL A 426 -37.26 -12.63 -15.88
C VAL A 426 -38.46 -12.60 -16.84
N ASN A 427 -39.15 -13.72 -17.04
CA ASN A 427 -40.33 -13.78 -17.89
C ASN A 427 -41.49 -12.95 -17.35
N GLU A 428 -41.60 -12.83 -16.03
CA GLU A 428 -42.59 -11.96 -15.40
C GLU A 428 -42.27 -10.47 -15.54
N VAL A 429 -41.00 -10.05 -15.45
CA VAL A 429 -40.65 -8.61 -15.35
C VAL A 429 -40.09 -7.98 -16.62
N ARG A 430 -39.58 -8.78 -17.57
CA ARG A 430 -39.04 -8.30 -18.84
C ARG A 430 -40.06 -7.41 -19.55
N GLY A 431 -39.61 -6.25 -20.03
CA GLY A 431 -40.45 -5.33 -20.79
C GLY A 431 -41.53 -4.57 -20.01
N LYS A 432 -41.68 -4.77 -18.69
CA LYS A 432 -42.69 -4.06 -17.87
C LYS A 432 -42.38 -2.57 -17.63
N LYS A 433 -41.10 -2.16 -17.64
CA LYS A 433 -40.65 -0.76 -17.57
C LYS A 433 -40.18 -0.34 -18.96
N GLN A 434 -41.06 0.33 -19.70
CA GLN A 434 -40.82 0.81 -21.07
C GLN A 434 -40.35 2.26 -21.13
N GLU A 435 -39.42 2.66 -20.27
CA GLU A 435 -38.77 3.95 -20.42
C GLU A 435 -37.70 3.85 -21.51
N LYS A 436 -38.07 4.19 -22.76
CA LYS A 436 -37.19 4.13 -23.96
C LYS A 436 -35.91 4.97 -23.86
N LYS A 437 -35.71 5.75 -22.79
CA LYS A 437 -34.59 6.67 -22.61
C LYS A 437 -33.36 6.06 -21.91
N TYR A 438 -33.41 4.82 -21.43
CA TYR A 438 -32.30 4.18 -20.71
C TYR A 438 -31.67 3.03 -21.50
N ASP A 439 -30.39 2.78 -21.23
CA ASP A 439 -29.62 1.73 -21.90
C ASP A 439 -29.95 0.32 -21.41
N LEU A 440 -30.32 0.22 -20.13
CA LEU A 440 -30.62 -1.04 -19.45
C LEU A 440 -31.63 -0.85 -18.32
N ASN A 441 -32.36 -1.93 -18.00
CA ASN A 441 -33.11 -2.06 -16.74
C ASN A 441 -32.37 -3.05 -15.83
N ILE A 442 -32.24 -2.71 -14.55
CA ILE A 442 -31.76 -3.62 -13.51
C ILE A 442 -32.97 -4.40 -13.00
N LEU A 443 -33.10 -5.66 -13.41
CA LEU A 443 -34.20 -6.51 -12.98
C LEU A 443 -33.95 -7.06 -11.58
N LEU A 444 -32.70 -7.40 -11.26
CA LEU A 444 -32.27 -7.87 -9.95
C LEU A 444 -30.80 -7.49 -9.72
N ASP A 445 -30.53 -6.85 -8.59
CA ASP A 445 -29.19 -6.72 -8.02
C ASP A 445 -29.24 -7.26 -6.58
N GLU A 446 -28.55 -8.36 -6.33
CA GLU A 446 -28.58 -9.01 -5.03
C GLU A 446 -27.18 -9.39 -4.57
N LYS A 447 -26.87 -9.03 -3.32
CA LYS A 447 -25.66 -9.46 -2.60
C LYS A 447 -26.05 -10.09 -1.26
N ASN A 448 -25.75 -11.37 -1.09
CA ASN A 448 -25.88 -12.09 0.18
C ASN A 448 -24.48 -12.36 0.74
N VAL A 449 -24.22 -11.99 1.99
CA VAL A 449 -22.92 -12.11 2.65
C VAL A 449 -23.05 -12.93 3.93
N GLU A 450 -22.23 -13.96 4.10
CA GLU A 450 -22.07 -14.72 5.34
C GLU A 450 -20.75 -14.33 6.02
N LEU A 451 -20.85 -13.85 7.27
CA LEU A 451 -19.67 -13.60 8.10
C LEU A 451 -19.25 -14.86 8.83
N PHE A 452 -17.95 -15.13 8.84
CA PHE A 452 -17.40 -16.25 9.58
C PHE A 452 -16.98 -15.82 10.98
N LYS A 453 -17.38 -16.60 11.99
CA LYS A 453 -17.08 -16.33 13.41
C LYS A 453 -15.60 -16.05 13.67
N ASP A 454 -14.73 -16.77 12.97
CA ASP A 454 -13.29 -16.70 13.18
C ASP A 454 -12.55 -15.80 12.16
N GLY A 455 -13.30 -15.01 11.36
CA GLY A 455 -12.79 -14.05 10.38
C GLY A 455 -12.96 -14.49 8.93
N GLY A 456 -13.01 -13.50 8.03
CA GLY A 456 -13.37 -13.68 6.62
C GLY A 456 -14.88 -13.72 6.37
N ASN A 457 -15.25 -13.80 5.09
CA ASN A 457 -16.64 -13.93 4.65
C ASN A 457 -16.77 -14.72 3.36
N LYS A 458 -17.99 -15.20 3.10
CA LYS A 458 -18.44 -15.67 1.79
C LYS A 458 -19.54 -14.75 1.29
N SER A 459 -19.52 -14.41 0.02
CA SER A 459 -20.61 -13.67 -0.62
C SER A 459 -21.13 -14.44 -1.83
N ARG A 460 -22.43 -14.28 -2.13
CA ARG A 460 -23.02 -14.65 -3.42
C ARG A 460 -23.73 -13.44 -4.02
N ILE A 461 -23.38 -13.12 -5.24
CA ILE A 461 -23.86 -11.95 -5.97
C ILE A 461 -24.62 -12.43 -7.20
N ILE A 462 -25.82 -11.90 -7.39
CA ILE A 462 -26.67 -12.13 -8.56
C ILE A 462 -26.99 -10.79 -9.20
N SER A 463 -26.72 -10.68 -10.50
CA SER A 463 -27.03 -9.51 -11.30
C SER A 463 -27.82 -9.91 -12.54
N VAL A 464 -28.96 -9.25 -12.78
CA VAL A 464 -29.85 -9.51 -13.91
C VAL A 464 -30.19 -8.18 -14.60
N TYR A 465 -29.76 -8.03 -15.85
CA TYR A 465 -29.87 -6.78 -16.62
C TYR A 465 -30.64 -7.01 -17.93
N GLU A 466 -31.69 -6.24 -18.19
CA GLU A 466 -32.39 -6.21 -19.49
C GLU A 466 -31.81 -5.12 -20.39
N ILE A 467 -31.43 -5.46 -21.61
CA ILE A 467 -30.89 -4.52 -22.60
C ILE A 467 -32.02 -3.73 -23.26
N LYS A 468 -31.92 -2.40 -23.26
CA LYS A 468 -32.95 -1.49 -23.80
C LYS A 468 -32.50 -0.64 -24.98
N SER A 469 -31.19 -0.53 -25.24
CA SER A 469 -30.62 0.25 -26.35
C SER A 469 -29.35 -0.40 -26.91
N GLU A 470 -28.88 0.09 -28.07
CA GLU A 470 -27.57 -0.25 -28.65
C GLU A 470 -26.41 0.10 -27.69
N ASN A 471 -26.50 1.21 -26.96
CA ASN A 471 -25.50 1.54 -25.93
C ASN A 471 -25.49 0.51 -24.78
N GLY A 472 -26.63 -0.08 -24.46
CA GLY A 472 -26.73 -1.19 -23.51
C GLY A 472 -25.98 -2.44 -24.00
N ILE A 473 -26.06 -2.73 -25.31
CA ILE A 473 -25.27 -3.79 -25.96
C ILE A 473 -23.78 -3.47 -25.84
N GLU A 474 -23.35 -2.28 -26.23
CA GLU A 474 -21.94 -1.88 -26.17
C GLU A 474 -21.37 -1.95 -24.75
N ARG A 475 -22.18 -1.61 -23.74
CA ARG A 475 -21.79 -1.67 -22.33
C ARG A 475 -21.62 -3.11 -21.81
N LEU A 476 -22.40 -4.06 -22.32
CA LEU A 476 -22.51 -5.39 -21.73
C LEU A 476 -21.98 -6.52 -22.61
N LYS A 477 -21.67 -6.28 -23.89
CA LYS A 477 -21.09 -7.29 -24.80
C LYS A 477 -19.78 -7.87 -24.27
N GLU A 478 -19.00 -7.06 -23.57
CA GLU A 478 -17.79 -7.45 -22.86
C GLU A 478 -17.92 -6.98 -21.41
N TYR A 479 -17.87 -7.91 -20.47
CA TYR A 479 -18.07 -7.60 -19.05
C TYR A 479 -17.03 -8.29 -18.19
N ASN A 480 -16.37 -7.53 -17.33
CA ASN A 480 -15.38 -8.05 -16.38
C ASN A 480 -15.82 -7.75 -14.95
N LEU A 481 -15.86 -8.77 -14.09
CA LEU A 481 -16.17 -8.61 -12.66
C LEU A 481 -15.02 -8.02 -11.83
N GLY A 482 -13.81 -7.89 -12.40
CA GLY A 482 -12.62 -7.39 -11.71
C GLY A 482 -12.07 -8.35 -10.64
N LEU A 483 -12.33 -9.66 -10.77
CA LEU A 483 -11.97 -10.66 -9.77
C LEU A 483 -10.72 -11.45 -10.16
N TYR A 484 -9.75 -11.52 -9.24
CA TYR A 484 -8.47 -12.21 -9.49
C TYR A 484 -8.40 -13.59 -8.82
N TYR A 485 -8.87 -13.73 -7.57
CA TYR A 485 -8.78 -14.96 -6.78
C TYR A 485 -10.01 -15.18 -5.91
N GLY A 486 -10.21 -16.41 -5.43
CA GLY A 486 -11.21 -16.71 -4.39
C GLY A 486 -12.67 -16.61 -4.84
N TYR A 487 -12.97 -16.79 -6.12
CA TYR A 487 -14.33 -16.73 -6.67
C TYR A 487 -14.72 -18.01 -7.43
N THR A 488 -16.02 -18.18 -7.65
CA THR A 488 -16.60 -19.23 -8.50
C THR A 488 -17.78 -18.66 -9.27
N ILE A 489 -17.82 -18.84 -10.59
CA ILE A 489 -18.92 -18.39 -11.45
C ILE A 489 -19.94 -19.52 -11.57
N ASN A 490 -21.15 -19.30 -11.05
CA ASN A 490 -22.26 -20.24 -11.14
C ASN A 490 -22.99 -20.10 -12.49
N LYS A 491 -23.26 -18.86 -12.92
CA LYS A 491 -23.96 -18.51 -14.17
C LYS A 491 -23.37 -17.28 -14.83
N SER A 492 -23.35 -17.27 -16.16
CA SER A 492 -22.95 -16.16 -17.02
C SER A 492 -23.55 -16.39 -18.41
N GLU A 493 -24.76 -15.88 -18.66
CA GLU A 493 -25.55 -16.24 -19.84
C GLU A 493 -26.54 -15.14 -20.26
N ILE A 494 -26.99 -15.23 -21.52
CA ILE A 494 -28.04 -14.41 -22.12
C ILE A 494 -29.33 -15.22 -22.10
N ILE A 495 -30.41 -14.61 -21.63
CA ILE A 495 -31.78 -15.11 -21.72
C ILE A 495 -32.47 -14.31 -22.83
N LYS A 496 -32.75 -14.98 -23.95
CA LYS A 496 -33.42 -14.39 -25.11
C LYS A 496 -34.93 -14.20 -24.88
N PRO A 497 -35.62 -13.37 -25.68
CA PRO A 497 -37.08 -13.20 -25.60
C PRO A 497 -37.90 -14.48 -25.82
N ASP A 498 -37.37 -15.43 -26.58
CA ASP A 498 -37.96 -16.75 -26.87
C ASP A 498 -37.55 -17.84 -25.85
N ASP A 499 -37.07 -17.43 -24.67
CA ASP A 499 -36.54 -18.28 -23.59
C ASP A 499 -35.27 -19.08 -23.94
N LYS A 500 -34.68 -18.87 -25.12
CA LYS A 500 -33.40 -19.48 -25.47
C LYS A 500 -32.29 -18.95 -24.57
N ILE A 501 -31.46 -19.86 -24.05
CA ILE A 501 -30.27 -19.52 -23.26
C ILE A 501 -29.02 -19.58 -24.12
N VAL A 502 -28.21 -18.52 -24.09
CA VAL A 502 -26.90 -18.46 -24.76
C VAL A 502 -25.83 -18.19 -23.70
N PRO A 503 -25.01 -19.20 -23.35
CA PRO A 503 -23.90 -19.00 -22.41
C PRO A 503 -22.89 -17.98 -22.94
N ALA A 504 -22.31 -17.19 -22.05
CA ALA A 504 -21.19 -16.31 -22.39
C ALA A 504 -19.91 -17.13 -22.60
N GLU A 505 -19.07 -16.70 -23.53
CA GLU A 505 -17.67 -17.13 -23.54
C GLU A 505 -16.96 -16.48 -22.35
N LYS A 506 -16.08 -17.23 -21.66
CA LYS A 506 -15.42 -16.73 -20.45
C LYS A 506 -13.97 -17.12 -20.33
N SER A 507 -13.18 -16.19 -19.80
CA SER A 507 -11.80 -16.42 -19.37
C SER A 507 -11.59 -15.73 -18.01
N GLY A 508 -11.53 -16.53 -16.94
CA GLY A 508 -11.54 -16.02 -15.57
C GLY A 508 -12.84 -15.28 -15.25
N SER A 509 -12.72 -14.01 -14.87
CA SER A 509 -13.84 -13.11 -14.56
C SER A 509 -14.29 -12.25 -15.73
N ASN A 510 -13.73 -12.47 -16.94
CA ASN A 510 -14.11 -11.78 -18.17
C ASN A 510 -15.15 -12.61 -18.93
N PHE A 511 -16.19 -11.95 -19.41
CA PHE A 511 -17.27 -12.54 -20.18
C PHE A 511 -17.41 -11.81 -21.52
N VAL A 512 -17.66 -12.58 -22.58
CA VAL A 512 -18.08 -12.07 -23.89
C VAL A 512 -19.46 -12.64 -24.20
N PHE A 513 -20.43 -11.75 -24.32
CA PHE A 513 -21.83 -12.07 -24.62
C PHE A 513 -22.08 -11.89 -26.12
N ASN A 514 -21.93 -12.98 -26.87
CA ASN A 514 -22.04 -12.96 -28.33
C ASN A 514 -23.49 -12.82 -28.80
N GLY A 515 -23.71 -11.99 -29.83
CA GLY A 515 -25.01 -11.83 -30.48
C GLY A 515 -26.08 -11.22 -29.59
N LEU A 516 -25.73 -10.25 -28.74
CA LEU A 516 -26.69 -9.48 -27.96
C LEU A 516 -27.64 -8.67 -28.86
N SER A 517 -28.87 -8.51 -28.42
CA SER A 517 -29.91 -7.75 -29.09
C SER A 517 -30.77 -7.01 -28.06
N ILE A 518 -31.43 -5.93 -28.46
CA ILE A 518 -32.36 -5.19 -27.60
C ILE A 518 -33.48 -6.14 -27.13
N GLY A 519 -33.75 -6.16 -25.83
CA GLY A 519 -34.71 -7.06 -25.17
C GLY A 519 -34.09 -8.32 -24.56
N ASP A 520 -32.82 -8.62 -24.88
CA ASP A 520 -32.07 -9.68 -24.21
C ASP A 520 -31.84 -9.36 -22.73
N VAL A 521 -31.73 -10.40 -21.91
CA VAL A 521 -31.42 -10.28 -20.48
C VAL A 521 -30.10 -10.99 -20.18
N ILE A 522 -29.18 -10.31 -19.51
CA ILE A 522 -27.95 -10.91 -19.00
C ILE A 522 -28.18 -11.38 -17.56
N TYR A 523 -27.79 -12.62 -17.28
CA TYR A 523 -27.81 -13.22 -15.94
C TYR A 523 -26.40 -13.66 -15.52
N ILE A 524 -25.92 -13.07 -14.43
CA ILE A 524 -24.64 -13.39 -13.80
C ILE A 524 -24.89 -13.80 -12.35
N ASP A 525 -24.33 -14.94 -11.94
CA ASP A 525 -24.36 -15.46 -10.56
C ASP A 525 -22.97 -15.97 -10.20
N TYR A 526 -22.40 -15.45 -9.13
CA TYR A 526 -21.08 -15.85 -8.67
C TYR A 526 -20.95 -15.79 -7.15
N GLU A 527 -20.03 -16.60 -6.63
CA GLU A 527 -19.63 -16.60 -5.24
C GLU A 527 -18.21 -16.06 -5.08
N THR A 528 -17.96 -15.34 -3.99
CA THR A 528 -16.64 -14.92 -3.56
C THR A 528 -16.38 -15.37 -2.14
N THR A 529 -15.12 -15.62 -1.83
CA THR A 529 -14.65 -15.91 -0.46
C THR A 529 -13.45 -15.03 -0.17
N SER A 530 -13.45 -14.39 0.99
CA SER A 530 -12.35 -13.56 1.43
C SER A 530 -11.88 -14.01 2.80
N ASN A 531 -10.56 -14.16 2.93
CA ASN A 531 -9.88 -14.48 4.17
C ASN A 531 -8.72 -13.51 4.31
N ASN A 532 -8.90 -12.54 5.19
CA ASN A 532 -7.89 -11.51 5.40
C ASN A 532 -6.90 -11.93 6.49
N THR A 533 -5.79 -11.22 6.59
CA THR A 533 -4.80 -11.36 7.67
C THR A 533 -4.55 -9.99 8.30
N GLY A 534 -3.78 -9.94 9.39
CA GLY A 534 -3.44 -8.68 10.07
C GLY A 534 -4.46 -8.26 11.13
N ARG A 535 -4.45 -6.97 11.53
CA ARG A 535 -5.18 -6.48 12.73
C ARG A 535 -6.70 -6.62 12.63
N PHE A 536 -7.24 -6.49 11.43
CA PHE A 536 -8.67 -6.45 11.11
C PHE A 536 -9.18 -7.73 10.44
N TYR A 537 -8.44 -8.84 10.53
CA TYR A 537 -8.83 -10.09 9.84
C TYR A 537 -10.18 -10.67 10.26
N LYS A 538 -10.64 -10.32 11.47
CA LYS A 538 -11.96 -10.67 12.03
C LYS A 538 -13.01 -9.60 11.81
N ASP A 539 -12.59 -8.42 11.38
CA ASP A 539 -13.46 -7.29 11.15
C ASP A 539 -13.97 -7.32 9.71
N PHE A 540 -15.17 -6.80 9.51
CA PHE A 540 -15.84 -6.70 8.22
C PHE A 540 -16.35 -5.28 8.02
N THR A 541 -16.10 -4.75 6.84
CA THR A 541 -16.60 -3.46 6.36
C THR A 541 -17.13 -3.64 4.95
N ASP A 542 -18.23 -2.98 4.62
CA ASP A 542 -18.82 -3.03 3.29
C ASP A 542 -19.63 -1.76 3.03
N SER A 543 -19.74 -1.39 1.75
CA SER A 543 -20.68 -0.39 1.25
C SER A 543 -21.49 -1.00 0.11
N TYR A 544 -22.80 -0.72 0.09
CA TYR A 544 -23.68 -1.24 -0.95
C TYR A 544 -24.72 -0.20 -1.34
N GLN A 545 -24.70 0.15 -2.62
CA GLN A 545 -25.55 1.19 -3.20
C GLN A 545 -26.91 0.60 -3.57
N PHE A 546 -27.98 1.25 -3.12
CA PHE A 546 -29.35 0.96 -3.54
C PHE A 546 -29.79 1.91 -4.66
N GLY A 547 -29.50 3.21 -4.53
CA GLY A 547 -29.88 4.22 -5.55
C GLY A 547 -29.19 4.04 -6.90
N THR A 548 -29.93 4.09 -8.01
CA THR A 548 -29.39 3.89 -9.37
C THR A 548 -29.90 4.95 -10.35
N PHE A 549 -29.10 5.26 -11.39
CA PHE A 549 -29.55 6.05 -12.55
C PHE A 549 -30.36 5.24 -13.57
N TYR A 550 -30.40 3.92 -13.39
CA TYR A 550 -31.14 2.99 -14.25
C TYR A 550 -32.40 2.50 -13.56
N PRO A 551 -33.50 2.28 -14.30
CA PRO A 551 -34.70 1.68 -13.73
C PRO A 551 -34.37 0.36 -13.05
N ASN A 552 -34.72 0.27 -11.77
CA ASN A 552 -34.42 -0.89 -10.93
C ASN A 552 -35.72 -1.48 -10.38
N TYR A 553 -35.83 -2.81 -10.36
CA TYR A 553 -36.96 -3.53 -9.78
C TYR A 553 -36.67 -4.08 -8.39
N ILE A 554 -35.56 -4.79 -8.22
CA ILE A 554 -35.22 -5.48 -6.97
C ILE A 554 -33.75 -5.24 -6.65
N THR A 555 -33.51 -4.61 -5.51
CA THR A 555 -32.19 -4.61 -4.86
C THR A 555 -32.29 -5.26 -3.49
N ASN A 556 -31.40 -6.22 -3.23
CA ASN A 556 -31.32 -6.93 -1.96
C ASN A 556 -29.87 -6.95 -1.44
N TYR A 557 -29.69 -6.53 -0.19
CA TYR A 557 -28.48 -6.80 0.56
C TYR A 557 -28.84 -7.60 1.81
N ARG A 558 -28.28 -8.81 1.94
CA ARG A 558 -28.52 -9.65 3.11
C ARG A 558 -27.21 -10.02 3.80
N LEU A 559 -27.14 -9.79 5.10
CA LEU A 559 -25.98 -10.12 5.93
C LEU A 559 -26.35 -11.21 6.95
N ILE A 560 -25.73 -12.37 6.82
CA ILE A 560 -25.85 -13.52 7.72
C ILE A 560 -24.72 -13.44 8.75
N VAL A 561 -25.08 -13.18 10.00
CA VAL A 561 -24.14 -12.85 11.07
C VAL A 561 -24.19 -13.89 12.20
N PRO A 562 -23.07 -14.49 12.61
CA PRO A 562 -22.98 -15.29 13.84
C PRO A 562 -23.42 -14.45 15.05
N LYS A 563 -24.14 -15.06 16.00
CA LYS A 563 -24.75 -14.34 17.15
C LYS A 563 -23.76 -13.53 18.00
N GLU A 564 -22.48 -13.91 18.00
CA GLU A 564 -21.44 -13.25 18.78
C GLU A 564 -20.85 -12.01 18.10
N ILE A 565 -21.12 -11.80 16.81
CA ILE A 565 -20.62 -10.64 16.06
C ILE A 565 -21.64 -9.51 16.14
N THR A 566 -21.19 -8.35 16.64
CA THR A 566 -21.98 -7.11 16.60
C THR A 566 -21.66 -6.35 15.33
N ILE A 567 -22.70 -5.89 14.64
CA ILE A 567 -22.56 -5.03 13.46
C ILE A 567 -23.05 -3.62 13.78
N ASN A 568 -22.41 -2.63 13.17
CA ASN A 568 -22.93 -1.28 13.00
C ASN A 568 -23.34 -1.11 11.53
N SER A 569 -24.50 -0.51 11.30
CA SER A 569 -25.00 -0.20 9.96
C SER A 569 -25.51 1.23 9.88
N LYS A 570 -25.30 1.91 8.76
CA LYS A 570 -25.81 3.25 8.51
C LYS A 570 -26.24 3.39 7.06
N ILE A 571 -27.45 3.89 6.84
CA ILE A 571 -27.89 4.34 5.52
C ILE A 571 -27.55 5.83 5.38
N VAL A 572 -27.09 6.24 4.19
CA VAL A 572 -26.93 7.64 3.81
C VAL A 572 -27.78 7.94 2.58
N ASN A 573 -28.19 9.21 2.43
CA ASN A 573 -28.96 9.73 1.28
C ASN A 573 -30.29 8.98 1.02
N GLY A 574 -30.96 8.57 2.08
CA GLY A 574 -32.25 7.89 2.04
C GLY A 574 -32.48 7.10 3.32
N ASP A 575 -33.60 6.38 3.36
CA ASP A 575 -34.00 5.55 4.48
C ASP A 575 -34.38 4.15 3.98
N ILE A 576 -33.62 3.14 4.41
CA ILE A 576 -33.91 1.73 4.15
C ILE A 576 -33.84 0.99 5.48
N ALA A 577 -35.00 0.58 5.98
CA ALA A 577 -35.07 -0.27 7.16
C ALA A 577 -34.64 -1.70 6.79
N PHE A 578 -33.93 -2.37 7.69
CA PHE A 578 -33.71 -3.82 7.58
C PHE A 578 -34.73 -4.58 8.41
N THR A 579 -35.00 -5.82 8.00
CA THR A 579 -35.65 -6.81 8.87
C THR A 579 -34.59 -7.73 9.49
N LYS A 580 -34.80 -8.18 10.74
CA LYS A 580 -33.97 -9.21 11.38
C LYS A 580 -34.72 -10.53 11.43
N LYS A 581 -34.07 -11.62 11.00
CA LYS A 581 -34.61 -12.98 11.07
C LYS A 581 -33.56 -13.91 11.68
N LYS A 582 -34.01 -14.90 12.46
CA LYS A 582 -33.14 -15.98 12.93
C LYS A 582 -33.06 -17.05 11.86
N LEU A 583 -31.84 -17.48 11.51
CA LEU A 583 -31.59 -18.60 10.60
C LEU A 583 -30.59 -19.53 11.28
N ASP A 584 -31.06 -20.64 11.84
CA ASP A 584 -30.25 -21.59 12.61
C ASP A 584 -29.46 -20.89 13.76
N GLU A 585 -28.13 -20.94 13.72
CA GLU A 585 -27.22 -20.23 14.62
C GLU A 585 -26.97 -18.76 14.26
N PHE A 586 -27.45 -18.28 13.12
CA PHE A 586 -27.20 -16.94 12.58
C PHE A 586 -28.37 -15.98 12.81
N THR A 587 -28.05 -14.69 12.72
CA THR A 587 -29.01 -13.60 12.54
C THR A 587 -28.85 -13.05 11.13
N VAL A 588 -29.93 -13.01 10.36
CA VAL A 588 -29.96 -12.42 9.02
C VAL A 588 -30.52 -11.02 9.12
N TYR A 589 -29.74 -10.05 8.63
CA TYR A 589 -30.16 -8.68 8.41
C TYR A 589 -30.47 -8.52 6.92
N ASP A 590 -31.71 -8.18 6.59
CA ASP A 590 -32.20 -8.10 5.22
C ASP A 590 -32.64 -6.67 4.93
N TRP A 591 -31.82 -5.96 4.14
CA TRP A 591 -32.17 -4.70 3.50
C TRP A 591 -32.64 -5.00 2.09
N HIS A 592 -33.82 -4.52 1.76
CA HIS A 592 -34.38 -4.72 0.43
C HIS A 592 -35.16 -3.49 -0.01
N GLN A 593 -35.13 -3.26 -1.31
CA GLN A 593 -35.93 -2.22 -1.94
C GLN A 593 -36.57 -2.77 -3.21
N ARG A 594 -37.76 -2.28 -3.52
CA ARG A 594 -38.55 -2.69 -4.69
C ARG A 594 -38.97 -1.45 -5.46
N ASN A 595 -38.94 -1.53 -6.79
CA ASN A 595 -39.40 -0.48 -7.71
C ASN A 595 -38.88 0.92 -7.32
N GLN A 596 -37.58 1.04 -7.11
CA GLN A 596 -36.98 2.29 -6.64
C GLN A 596 -37.13 3.43 -7.66
N ASP A 597 -37.37 4.62 -7.15
CA ASP A 597 -37.27 5.86 -7.94
C ASP A 597 -35.83 6.03 -8.40
N ILE A 598 -35.67 6.18 -9.70
CA ILE A 598 -34.38 6.41 -10.31
C ILE A 598 -33.82 7.77 -9.91
N LEU A 599 -32.52 7.84 -9.78
CA LEU A 599 -31.82 9.12 -9.81
C LEU A 599 -32.08 9.77 -11.17
N SER A 600 -32.47 11.05 -11.16
CA SER A 600 -32.55 11.87 -12.38
C SER A 600 -31.22 11.81 -13.14
N PRO A 601 -31.22 11.89 -14.49
CA PRO A 601 -30.01 11.82 -15.30
C PRO A 601 -28.93 12.78 -14.81
N SER A 602 -27.66 12.41 -15.02
CA SER A 602 -26.52 13.21 -14.59
C SER A 602 -26.58 14.62 -15.17
N GLU A 603 -26.58 15.62 -14.30
CA GLU A 603 -26.52 17.05 -14.66
C GLU A 603 -25.06 17.53 -14.60
N PRO A 604 -24.64 18.52 -15.42
CA PRO A 604 -23.28 19.07 -15.33
C PRO A 604 -22.92 19.53 -13.91
N TYR A 605 -21.74 19.17 -13.40
CA TYR A 605 -21.28 19.52 -12.05
C TYR A 605 -22.15 18.99 -10.89
N VAL A 606 -22.88 17.90 -11.11
CA VAL A 606 -23.57 17.21 -10.02
C VAL A 606 -22.55 16.62 -9.01
N PRO A 607 -22.85 16.57 -7.69
CA PRO A 607 -22.04 15.81 -6.73
C PRO A 607 -21.82 14.35 -7.15
N GLU A 608 -20.81 13.70 -6.56
CA GLU A 608 -20.57 12.27 -6.81
C GLU A 608 -21.79 11.41 -6.48
N ILE A 609 -21.97 10.31 -7.21
CA ILE A 609 -23.14 9.43 -7.03
C ILE A 609 -23.26 8.94 -5.58
N ASN A 610 -22.16 8.73 -4.87
CA ASN A 610 -22.15 8.28 -3.47
C ASN A 610 -22.70 9.34 -2.49
N GLU A 611 -22.83 10.60 -2.92
CA GLU A 611 -23.52 11.66 -2.17
C GLU A 611 -25.01 11.78 -2.49
N LEU A 612 -25.48 11.14 -3.56
CA LEU A 612 -26.86 11.21 -4.05
C LEU A 612 -27.61 9.90 -3.80
N ALA A 613 -26.97 8.78 -4.12
CA ALA A 613 -27.55 7.46 -4.05
C ALA A 613 -27.71 7.04 -2.60
N THR A 614 -28.86 6.43 -2.31
CA THR A 614 -29.09 5.75 -1.05
C THR A 614 -28.10 4.60 -0.92
N THR A 615 -27.25 4.63 0.10
CA THR A 615 -26.16 3.67 0.27
C THR A 615 -26.12 3.14 1.69
N LEU A 616 -25.95 1.83 1.82
CA LEU A 616 -25.75 1.11 3.07
C LEU A 616 -24.26 0.99 3.36
N HIS A 617 -23.84 1.42 4.54
CA HIS A 617 -22.50 1.16 5.09
C HIS A 617 -22.61 0.20 6.26
N ILE A 618 -21.72 -0.79 6.33
CA ILE A 618 -21.64 -1.75 7.42
C ILE A 618 -20.21 -1.77 7.96
N SER A 619 -20.08 -1.89 9.28
CA SER A 619 -18.79 -2.10 9.94
C SER A 619 -18.94 -2.90 11.22
N THR A 620 -18.05 -3.87 11.44
CA THR A 620 -17.86 -4.52 12.76
C THR A 620 -16.75 -3.83 13.58
N ILE A 621 -16.01 -2.89 12.99
CA ILE A 621 -14.97 -2.15 13.68
C ILE A 621 -15.62 -1.23 14.71
N LYS A 622 -15.25 -1.42 15.98
CA LYS A 622 -15.90 -0.77 17.12
C LYS A 622 -15.96 0.76 17.02
N ASN A 623 -14.84 1.40 16.65
CA ASN A 623 -14.71 2.85 16.53
C ASN A 623 -13.42 3.25 15.79
N TRP A 624 -13.34 4.53 15.42
CA TRP A 624 -12.21 5.16 14.77
C TRP A 624 -10.89 5.16 15.59
N ALA A 625 -10.99 5.09 16.92
CA ALA A 625 -9.82 4.99 17.80
C ALA A 625 -9.06 3.66 17.60
N VAL A 626 -9.75 2.56 17.24
CA VAL A 626 -9.09 1.29 16.92
C VAL A 626 -8.17 1.45 15.70
N ILE A 627 -8.66 2.12 14.65
CA ILE A 627 -7.91 2.33 13.39
C ILE A 627 -6.75 3.28 13.62
N SER A 628 -6.99 4.42 14.25
CA SER A 628 -5.95 5.42 14.50
C SER A 628 -4.84 4.92 15.44
N ASN A 629 -5.17 4.13 16.47
CA ASN A 629 -4.15 3.49 17.33
C ASN A 629 -3.33 2.44 16.55
N TRP A 630 -3.98 1.61 15.74
CA TRP A 630 -3.28 0.62 14.93
C TRP A 630 -2.31 1.29 13.94
N TYR A 631 -2.77 2.32 13.24
CA TYR A 631 -1.94 3.03 12.27
C TYR A 631 -0.81 3.83 12.95
N SER A 632 -1.07 4.38 14.15
CA SER A 632 -0.04 5.02 14.99
C SER A 632 1.12 4.07 15.31
N ASP A 633 0.82 2.85 15.75
CA ASP A 633 1.83 1.83 16.02
C ASP A 633 2.59 1.44 14.76
N LEU A 634 1.88 1.27 13.64
CA LEU A 634 2.46 0.93 12.34
C LEU A 634 3.45 2.02 11.86
N VAL A 635 3.06 3.29 11.85
CA VAL A 635 3.92 4.40 11.41
C VAL A 635 5.13 4.56 12.33
N ARG A 636 4.94 4.46 13.65
CA ARG A 636 6.04 4.59 14.63
C ARG A 636 7.14 3.56 14.44
N THR A 637 6.81 2.34 14.01
CA THR A 637 7.83 1.31 13.75
C THR A 637 8.70 1.61 12.52
N GLN A 638 8.31 2.57 11.68
CA GLN A 638 9.06 2.97 10.49
C GLN A 638 9.96 4.19 10.73
N ILE A 639 9.72 4.95 11.80
CA ILE A 639 10.48 6.17 12.11
C ILE A 639 11.84 5.79 12.70
N GLU A 640 12.92 6.22 12.03
CA GLU A 640 14.29 6.03 12.48
C GLU A 640 15.14 7.27 12.20
N TYR A 641 16.11 7.56 13.07
CA TYR A 641 17.07 8.68 12.94
C TYR A 641 18.47 8.17 12.61
N ASP A 642 18.60 7.46 11.49
CA ASP A 642 19.89 6.97 11.00
C ASP A 642 20.75 8.10 10.40
N ASN A 643 21.95 7.75 9.94
CA ASN A 643 22.88 8.72 9.37
C ASN A 643 22.33 9.45 8.14
N ILE A 644 21.51 8.80 7.30
CA ILE A 644 20.92 9.46 6.13
C ILE A 644 19.93 10.53 6.59
N VAL A 645 19.06 10.20 7.55
CA VAL A 645 18.09 11.15 8.11
C VAL A 645 18.80 12.29 8.85
N ASN A 646 19.86 12.01 9.60
CA ASN A 646 20.65 13.02 10.30
C ASN A 646 21.39 13.94 9.32
N ASP A 647 22.08 13.40 8.32
CA ASP A 647 22.80 14.16 7.30
C ASP A 647 21.82 15.06 6.51
N THR A 648 20.64 14.54 6.14
CA THR A 648 19.58 15.35 5.51
C THR A 648 19.08 16.44 6.44
N PHE A 649 18.84 16.14 7.72
CA PHE A 649 18.40 17.15 8.69
C PHE A 649 19.43 18.28 8.84
N ASP A 650 20.71 17.94 8.93
CA ASP A 650 21.81 18.90 9.03
C ASP A 650 21.96 19.69 7.72
N GLN A 651 21.67 19.09 6.57
CA GLN A 651 21.60 19.79 5.28
C GLN A 651 20.48 20.84 5.26
N ILE A 652 19.31 20.53 5.82
CA ILE A 652 18.15 21.45 5.89
C ILE A 652 18.42 22.58 6.90
N PHE A 653 19.08 22.25 8.02
CA PHE A 653 19.29 23.14 9.17
C PHE A 653 20.78 23.39 9.47
N LYS A 654 21.58 23.71 8.45
CA LYS A 654 23.05 23.94 8.56
C LYS A 654 23.45 24.90 9.69
N ASN A 655 22.62 25.91 9.96
CA ASN A 655 22.86 26.94 10.98
C ASN A 655 22.00 26.72 12.25
N GLY A 656 21.53 25.50 12.48
CA GLY A 656 20.58 25.16 13.53
C GLY A 656 19.12 25.56 13.20
N TYR A 657 18.18 25.00 13.97
CA TYR A 657 16.74 25.23 13.79
C TYR A 657 16.08 26.03 14.92
N LYS A 658 16.72 26.16 16.09
CA LYS A 658 16.11 26.73 17.30
C LYS A 658 15.75 28.21 17.20
N ASN A 659 16.48 28.97 16.38
CA ASN A 659 16.22 30.40 16.15
C ASN A 659 15.20 30.67 15.04
N LEU A 660 14.64 29.62 14.44
CA LEU A 660 13.64 29.73 13.38
C LEU A 660 12.24 29.58 13.97
N SER A 661 11.28 30.34 13.44
CA SER A 661 9.86 30.15 13.76
C SER A 661 9.40 28.73 13.41
N GLU A 662 8.31 28.27 14.02
CA GLU A 662 7.72 26.97 13.66
C GLU A 662 7.37 26.90 12.17
N ASN A 663 6.86 28.01 11.63
CA ASN A 663 6.53 28.17 10.22
C ASN A 663 7.76 28.02 9.30
N GLU A 664 8.88 28.66 9.62
CA GLU A 664 10.11 28.54 8.84
C GLU A 664 10.71 27.14 8.90
N ARG A 665 10.67 26.48 10.07
CA ARG A 665 11.13 25.10 10.22
C ARG A 665 10.31 24.16 9.34
N ALA A 666 8.99 24.26 9.38
CA ALA A 666 8.10 23.46 8.54
C ALA A 666 8.30 23.75 7.04
N LYS A 667 8.43 25.03 6.66
CA LYS A 667 8.65 25.42 5.27
C LYS A 667 9.96 24.89 4.71
N ARG A 668 11.07 24.94 5.47
CA ARG A 668 12.37 24.41 5.00
C ARG A 668 12.33 22.90 4.75
N ILE A 669 11.62 22.15 5.59
CA ILE A 669 11.42 20.71 5.38
C ILE A 669 10.57 20.48 4.12
N TYR A 670 9.48 21.23 3.97
CA TYR A 670 8.62 21.18 2.78
C TYR A 670 9.41 21.48 1.49
N ASP A 671 10.15 22.60 1.47
CA ASP A 671 10.97 23.04 0.34
C ASP A 671 12.01 21.97 -0.05
N TYR A 672 12.68 21.37 0.94
CA TYR A 672 13.62 20.28 0.69
C TYR A 672 12.94 19.08 0.01
N MET A 673 11.75 18.70 0.47
CA MET A 673 11.03 17.54 -0.07
C MET A 673 10.61 17.78 -1.53
N ILE A 674 10.03 18.94 -1.85
CA ILE A 674 9.60 19.24 -3.22
C ILE A 674 10.77 19.36 -4.22
N ASP A 675 11.97 19.70 -3.72
CA ASP A 675 13.17 19.83 -4.55
C ASP A 675 13.86 18.49 -4.82
N ASN A 676 13.80 17.58 -3.85
CA ASN A 676 14.65 16.39 -3.84
C ASN A 676 13.89 15.08 -4.04
N LEU A 677 12.56 15.07 -3.96
CA LEU A 677 11.74 13.87 -4.00
C LEU A 677 10.74 13.92 -5.17
N THR A 678 10.43 12.73 -5.70
CA THR A 678 9.44 12.53 -6.77
C THR A 678 8.37 11.56 -6.30
N TYR A 679 7.10 11.95 -6.40
CA TYR A 679 5.98 11.07 -6.07
C TYR A 679 5.92 9.87 -7.03
N SER A 680 5.75 8.67 -6.50
CA SER A 680 5.59 7.46 -7.28
C SER A 680 4.82 6.41 -6.49
N TYR A 681 3.68 5.98 -7.01
CA TYR A 681 2.90 4.87 -6.47
C TYR A 681 2.89 3.70 -7.46
N VAL A 682 3.42 2.55 -7.05
CA VAL A 682 3.40 1.32 -7.84
C VAL A 682 3.13 0.14 -6.90
N SER A 683 2.04 -0.59 -7.12
CA SER A 683 1.52 -1.60 -6.18
C SER A 683 2.50 -2.71 -5.78
N PHE A 684 3.52 -3.01 -6.59
CA PHE A 684 4.57 -3.99 -6.23
C PHE A 684 5.72 -3.40 -5.41
N LYS A 685 5.92 -2.07 -5.39
CA LYS A 685 6.98 -1.39 -4.64
C LYS A 685 6.52 -0.92 -3.27
N GLN A 686 5.26 -0.52 -3.14
CA GLN A 686 4.70 0.06 -1.91
C GLN A 686 3.61 -0.86 -1.30
N SER A 687 3.61 -0.97 0.03
CA SER A 687 2.52 -1.61 0.77
C SER A 687 1.25 -0.75 0.70
N GLY A 688 0.05 -1.34 0.78
CA GLY A 688 -1.19 -0.57 0.93
C GLY A 688 -1.25 0.25 2.22
N PHE A 689 -0.58 -0.21 3.30
CA PHE A 689 -0.69 0.41 4.63
C PHE A 689 0.65 0.83 5.24
N VAL A 690 1.73 0.07 5.02
CA VAL A 690 3.02 0.29 5.69
C VAL A 690 3.86 1.32 4.93
N PRO A 691 4.21 2.49 5.50
CA PRO A 691 5.12 3.43 4.85
C PRO A 691 6.55 2.88 4.83
N GLN A 692 7.33 3.32 3.86
CA GLN A 692 8.76 3.07 3.80
C GLN A 692 9.49 3.78 4.96
N LYS A 693 10.62 3.22 5.40
CA LYS A 693 11.54 3.92 6.31
C LYS A 693 12.00 5.25 5.68
N PRO A 694 12.06 6.37 6.43
CA PRO A 694 12.46 7.69 5.91
C PRO A 694 13.77 7.70 5.12
N SER A 695 14.78 6.94 5.57
CA SER A 695 16.06 6.85 4.87
C SER A 695 15.99 6.17 3.50
N LYS A 696 15.05 5.24 3.32
CA LYS A 696 14.78 4.64 2.00
C LYS A 696 14.15 5.65 1.06
N THR A 697 13.18 6.44 1.54
CA THR A 697 12.57 7.53 0.76
C THR A 697 13.63 8.57 0.35
N LEU A 698 14.52 8.97 1.26
CA LEU A 698 15.62 9.91 0.98
C LEU A 698 16.63 9.35 -0.03
N LYS A 699 17.03 8.07 0.13
CA LYS A 699 18.01 7.42 -0.76
C LYS A 699 17.46 7.21 -2.17
N THR A 700 16.22 6.73 -2.28
CA THR A 700 15.59 6.44 -3.58
C THR A 700 15.04 7.70 -4.25
N LYS A 701 14.81 8.77 -3.49
CA LYS A 701 14.11 9.99 -3.91
C LYS A 701 12.69 9.74 -4.42
N LEU A 702 12.11 8.61 -4.05
CA LEU A 702 10.80 8.14 -4.50
C LEU A 702 9.95 7.71 -3.30
N GLY A 703 8.65 7.97 -3.36
CA GLY A 703 7.69 7.55 -2.34
C GLY A 703 6.26 7.92 -2.72
N ASP A 704 5.31 7.33 -2.01
CA ASP A 704 3.89 7.70 -2.10
C ASP A 704 3.47 8.61 -0.91
N CYS A 705 2.16 8.83 -0.75
CA CYS A 705 1.60 9.80 0.18
C CYS A 705 1.97 9.51 1.65
N LYS A 706 1.96 8.23 2.05
CA LYS A 706 2.32 7.81 3.41
C LYS A 706 3.84 7.84 3.63
N ASP A 707 4.63 7.55 2.60
CA ASP A 707 6.10 7.62 2.65
C ASP A 707 6.55 9.07 2.90
N PHE A 708 6.01 10.00 2.11
CA PHE A 708 6.30 11.43 2.24
C PHE A 708 5.81 12.00 3.56
N SER A 709 4.58 11.65 3.97
CA SER A 709 4.04 12.08 5.27
C SER A 709 4.88 11.57 6.45
N THR A 710 5.36 10.32 6.38
CA THR A 710 6.23 9.74 7.42
C THR A 710 7.61 10.40 7.45
N LEU A 711 8.19 10.73 6.30
CA LEU A 711 9.45 11.48 6.21
C LEU A 711 9.30 12.89 6.79
N PHE A 712 8.25 13.63 6.41
CA PHE A 712 7.98 14.97 6.95
C PHE A 712 7.79 14.90 8.47
N LEU A 713 6.97 13.97 8.97
CA LEU A 713 6.77 13.75 10.40
C LEU A 713 8.10 13.52 11.13
N THR A 714 8.99 12.70 10.55
CA THR A 714 10.29 12.35 11.13
C THR A 714 11.18 13.58 11.27
N LEU A 715 11.35 14.35 10.19
CA LEU A 715 12.15 15.57 10.18
C LEU A 715 11.55 16.67 11.05
N ALA A 716 10.22 16.84 11.01
CA ALA A 716 9.50 17.85 11.79
C ALA A 716 9.64 17.59 13.29
N LYS A 717 9.52 16.33 13.74
CA LYS A 717 9.76 15.96 15.14
C LYS A 717 11.19 16.21 15.59
N LYS A 718 12.17 15.97 14.73
CA LYS A 718 13.58 16.27 15.01
C LYS A 718 13.85 17.79 15.10
N ALA A 719 13.00 18.60 14.47
CA ALA A 719 13.00 20.07 14.56
C ALA A 719 12.05 20.62 15.64
N ASP A 720 11.64 19.80 16.63
CA ASP A 720 10.75 20.17 17.72
C ASP A 720 9.36 20.69 17.28
N LEU A 721 8.84 20.23 16.14
CA LEU A 721 7.48 20.55 15.67
C LEU A 721 6.47 19.50 16.15
N LYS A 722 5.28 19.97 16.57
CA LYS A 722 4.14 19.11 16.90
C LYS A 722 3.42 18.69 15.62
N THR A 723 3.75 17.51 15.13
CA THR A 723 3.23 16.97 13.87
C THR A 723 2.65 15.57 14.05
N ASN A 724 1.59 15.26 13.30
CA ASN A 724 0.94 13.95 13.21
C ASN A 724 0.54 13.64 11.75
N LEU A 725 0.35 12.36 11.43
CA LEU A 725 -0.24 11.94 10.16
C LEU A 725 -1.77 12.11 10.19
N VAL A 726 -2.35 12.25 9.00
CA VAL A 726 -3.80 12.32 8.79
C VAL A 726 -4.13 11.42 7.62
N LEU A 727 -5.00 10.43 7.85
CA LEU A 727 -5.56 9.62 6.78
C LEU A 727 -6.76 10.35 6.17
N ILE A 728 -6.86 10.36 4.85
CA ILE A 728 -7.84 11.12 4.09
C ILE A 728 -8.66 10.21 3.18
N SER A 729 -9.96 10.43 3.16
CA SER A 729 -10.84 10.05 2.06
C SER A 729 -11.17 11.33 1.30
N THR A 730 -10.61 11.45 0.08
CA THR A 730 -10.65 12.67 -0.71
C THR A 730 -12.08 12.99 -1.16
N SER A 731 -12.40 14.27 -1.32
CA SER A 731 -13.77 14.72 -1.58
C SER A 731 -14.30 14.34 -2.96
N ASP A 732 -13.44 13.98 -3.91
CA ASP A 732 -13.79 13.42 -5.22
C ASP A 732 -14.29 11.96 -5.16
N LEU A 733 -14.19 11.29 -4.01
CA LEU A 733 -14.92 10.03 -3.74
C LEU A 733 -16.31 10.28 -3.12
N GLY A 734 -16.61 11.53 -2.77
CA GLY A 734 -17.84 11.94 -2.10
C GLY A 734 -17.66 12.11 -0.58
N ARG A 735 -18.25 13.17 -0.04
CA ARG A 735 -18.15 13.55 1.39
C ARG A 735 -18.83 12.58 2.37
N LYS A 736 -19.53 11.57 1.86
CA LYS A 736 -20.20 10.51 2.65
C LYS A 736 -19.68 9.11 2.32
N GLU A 737 -18.55 9.01 1.63
CA GLU A 737 -17.96 7.72 1.25
C GLU A 737 -17.69 6.82 2.47
N ILE A 738 -17.26 7.43 3.58
CA ILE A 738 -16.93 6.69 4.80
C ILE A 738 -17.62 7.30 6.01
N VAL A 739 -18.75 6.71 6.42
CA VAL A 739 -19.54 7.19 7.57
C VAL A 739 -19.47 6.29 8.80
N LEU A 740 -18.88 5.11 8.67
CA LEU A 740 -18.62 4.16 9.76
C LEU A 740 -17.13 3.81 9.79
N PRO A 741 -16.60 3.37 10.95
CA PRO A 741 -15.20 2.98 11.07
C PRO A 741 -14.78 1.99 9.97
N SER A 742 -13.87 2.43 9.10
CA SER A 742 -13.36 1.65 7.97
C SER A 742 -11.90 2.00 7.70
N ILE A 743 -11.16 1.09 7.05
CA ILE A 743 -9.75 1.29 6.69
C ILE A 743 -9.55 1.84 5.27
N GLU A 744 -10.64 2.12 4.54
CA GLU A 744 -10.66 2.52 3.12
C GLU A 744 -10.28 3.99 2.86
N PHE A 745 -9.17 4.46 3.46
CA PHE A 745 -8.62 5.80 3.16
C PHE A 745 -7.76 5.75 1.89
N ASN A 746 -7.96 6.69 0.96
CA ASN A 746 -7.23 6.72 -0.32
C ASN A 746 -6.02 7.67 -0.32
N HIS A 747 -5.83 8.48 0.73
CA HIS A 747 -4.70 9.42 0.79
C HIS A 747 -4.17 9.64 2.21
N CYS A 748 -2.96 10.20 2.33
CA CYS A 748 -2.29 10.49 3.60
C CYS A 748 -1.53 11.82 3.53
N ILE A 749 -1.76 12.69 4.50
CA ILE A 749 -1.09 14.00 4.64
C ILE A 749 -0.56 14.19 6.07
N VAL A 750 -0.02 15.37 6.36
CA VAL A 750 0.40 15.76 7.71
C VAL A 750 -0.41 16.94 8.25
N ARG A 751 -0.62 16.91 9.58
CA ARG A 751 -1.09 18.04 10.37
C ARG A 751 0.04 18.49 11.29
N VAL A 752 0.38 19.77 11.25
CA VAL A 752 1.40 20.40 12.09
C VAL A 752 0.82 21.61 12.82
N SER A 753 1.10 21.71 14.11
CA SER A 753 0.79 22.91 14.90
C SER A 753 1.88 23.95 14.66
N LEU A 754 1.49 25.11 14.15
CA LEU A 754 2.35 26.26 13.87
C LEU A 754 1.80 27.48 14.60
N ASP A 755 2.54 28.01 15.56
CA ASP A 755 2.20 29.17 16.37
C ASP A 755 0.83 29.02 17.06
N GLY A 756 0.55 27.80 17.55
CA GLY A 756 -0.71 27.44 18.21
C GLY A 756 -1.89 27.19 17.26
N LYS A 757 -1.70 27.29 15.94
CA LYS A 757 -2.73 27.01 14.93
C LYS A 757 -2.41 25.74 14.17
N GLU A 758 -3.45 24.97 13.85
CA GLU A 758 -3.29 23.74 13.08
C GLU A 758 -3.17 24.04 11.59
N GLN A 759 -2.19 23.41 10.95
CA GLN A 759 -1.94 23.51 9.52
C GLN A 759 -1.89 22.11 8.91
N TYR A 760 -2.67 21.89 7.87
CA TYR A 760 -2.59 20.71 7.03
C TYR A 760 -1.64 20.99 5.86
N LEU A 761 -0.77 20.03 5.54
CA LEU A 761 0.18 20.14 4.44
C LEU A 761 0.05 18.92 3.52
N GLU A 762 -0.24 19.19 2.24
CA GLU A 762 -0.13 18.22 1.14
C GLU A 762 1.34 18.09 0.73
N LEU A 763 1.84 16.87 0.50
CA LEU A 763 3.28 16.62 0.28
C LEU A 763 3.59 15.92 -1.04
N THR A 764 2.57 15.55 -1.82
CA THR A 764 2.70 14.74 -3.04
C THR A 764 2.79 15.56 -4.31
N ASP A 765 2.20 16.76 -4.32
CA ASP A 765 2.29 17.68 -5.45
C ASP A 765 3.50 18.63 -5.30
N LYS A 766 4.57 18.33 -6.04
CA LYS A 766 5.82 19.13 -6.04
C LYS A 766 5.64 20.56 -6.56
N TYR A 767 4.53 20.87 -7.22
CA TYR A 767 4.23 22.21 -7.76
C TYR A 767 3.28 23.01 -6.86
N LEU A 768 2.67 22.37 -5.87
CA LEU A 768 1.78 23.03 -4.92
C LEU A 768 2.58 23.91 -3.95
N SER A 769 2.01 25.07 -3.63
CA SER A 769 2.65 26.03 -2.72
C SER A 769 2.46 25.62 -1.26
N PHE A 770 3.44 25.93 -0.40
CA PHE A 770 3.35 25.64 1.03
C PHE A 770 2.07 26.24 1.65
N LYS A 771 1.38 25.48 2.52
CA LYS A 771 0.07 25.80 3.11
C LYS A 771 -1.10 25.89 2.11
N THR A 772 -0.94 25.36 0.92
CA THR A 772 -2.04 25.16 -0.04
C THR A 772 -2.43 23.69 -0.08
N LEU A 773 -3.72 23.40 -0.22
CA LEU A 773 -4.20 22.04 -0.48
C LEU A 773 -4.87 21.99 -1.86
N PRO A 774 -4.82 20.86 -2.58
CA PRO A 774 -5.59 20.69 -3.80
C PRO A 774 -7.09 20.59 -3.49
N ILE A 775 -7.92 20.73 -4.52
CA ILE A 775 -9.39 20.72 -4.39
C ILE A 775 -9.92 19.43 -3.79
N SER A 776 -9.30 18.29 -4.11
CA SER A 776 -9.70 16.98 -3.58
C SER A 776 -9.54 16.85 -2.05
N LEU A 777 -8.90 17.81 -1.38
CA LEU A 777 -8.82 17.87 0.08
C LEU A 777 -9.77 18.90 0.71
N GLU A 778 -10.40 19.76 -0.08
CA GLU A 778 -11.47 20.63 0.44
C GLU A 778 -12.66 19.75 0.80
N HIS A 779 -13.17 19.90 2.04
CA HIS A 779 -14.30 19.11 2.54
C HIS A 779 -14.04 17.59 2.59
N ALA A 780 -12.78 17.17 2.47
CA ALA A 780 -12.42 15.77 2.55
C ALA A 780 -12.59 15.23 3.97
N LEU A 781 -12.86 13.94 4.09
CA LEU A 781 -12.97 13.26 5.37
C LEU A 781 -11.57 12.92 5.88
N ALA A 782 -11.28 13.28 7.13
CA ALA A 782 -9.96 13.14 7.72
C ALA A 782 -10.00 12.40 9.06
N LEU A 783 -9.07 11.48 9.24
CA LEU A 783 -8.82 10.78 10.50
C LEU A 783 -7.43 11.15 11.03
N ASN A 784 -7.39 11.92 12.11
CA ASN A 784 -6.15 12.33 12.76
C ASN A 784 -5.49 11.12 13.46
N ILE A 785 -4.24 10.83 13.12
CA ILE A 785 -3.50 9.70 13.71
C ILE A 785 -2.64 10.23 14.86
N PRO A 786 -2.95 9.88 16.12
CA PRO A 786 -2.13 10.33 17.23
C PRO A 786 -0.73 9.73 17.13
N PHE A 787 0.29 10.47 17.54
CA PHE A 787 1.65 9.92 17.52
C PHE A 787 1.81 8.70 18.42
N HIS A 788 1.18 8.68 19.60
CA HIS A 788 1.18 7.51 20.48
C HIS A 788 -0.22 6.88 20.53
N SER A 789 -0.26 5.54 20.47
CA SER A 789 -1.47 4.80 20.75
C SER A 789 -1.88 4.96 22.22
N SER A 790 -3.18 5.13 22.47
CA SER A 790 -3.74 5.28 23.81
C SER A 790 -5.08 4.56 23.92
N LYS A 791 -5.35 3.97 25.10
CA LYS A 791 -6.68 3.39 25.39
C LYS A 791 -7.76 4.46 25.55
N ASP A 792 -7.36 5.66 25.92
CA ASP A 792 -8.24 6.83 26.09
C ASP A 792 -8.34 7.66 24.80
N ASN A 793 -7.87 7.12 23.67
CA ASN A 793 -7.97 7.78 22.38
C ASN A 793 -9.46 7.89 21.96
N THR A 794 -9.91 9.11 21.71
CA THR A 794 -11.28 9.43 21.27
C THR A 794 -11.33 9.99 19.85
N THR A 795 -10.30 9.77 19.03
CA THR A 795 -10.27 10.23 17.64
C THR A 795 -11.54 9.78 16.91
N THR A 796 -12.18 10.74 16.25
CA THR A 796 -13.28 10.55 15.30
C THR A 796 -12.87 11.05 13.91
N LEU A 797 -13.65 10.67 12.90
CA LEU A 797 -13.59 11.28 11.60
C LEU A 797 -14.04 12.75 11.67
N ILE A 798 -13.39 13.63 10.92
CA ILE A 798 -13.74 15.05 10.79
C ILE A 798 -13.80 15.43 9.30
N GLU A 799 -14.51 16.51 8.98
CA GLU A 799 -14.46 17.13 7.65
C GLU A 799 -13.39 18.24 7.66
N LEU A 800 -12.60 18.34 6.59
CA LEU A 800 -11.56 19.36 6.45
C LEU A 800 -12.18 20.71 6.02
N ASP A 801 -12.85 21.37 6.97
CA ASP A 801 -13.50 22.66 6.80
C ASP A 801 -12.72 23.82 7.41
N ASN A 802 -13.00 25.05 6.94
CA ASN A 802 -12.46 26.31 7.48
C ASN A 802 -10.92 26.33 7.61
N LEU A 803 -10.25 25.74 6.62
CA LEU A 803 -8.81 25.59 6.62
C LEU A 803 -8.12 26.96 6.44
N ASN A 804 -7.04 27.17 7.19
CA ASN A 804 -6.18 28.34 7.04
C ASN A 804 -5.34 28.20 5.75
N GLN A 805 -5.91 28.56 4.61
CA GLN A 805 -5.29 28.48 3.29
C GLN A 805 -5.14 29.85 2.66
N ASN A 806 -4.15 29.98 1.79
CA ASN A 806 -4.02 31.15 0.92
C ASN A 806 -5.16 31.14 -0.11
N LYS A 807 -5.74 32.32 -0.37
CA LYS A 807 -6.71 32.48 -1.45
C LYS A 807 -6.05 32.20 -2.79
N THR A 808 -6.78 31.55 -3.68
CA THR A 808 -6.42 31.34 -5.08
C THR A 808 -6.89 32.54 -5.88
N ILE A 809 -5.96 33.44 -6.20
CA ILE A 809 -6.22 34.66 -6.98
C ILE A 809 -5.66 34.48 -8.39
N LEU A 810 -6.47 34.82 -9.39
CA LEU A 810 -6.05 34.97 -10.79
C LEU A 810 -6.13 36.45 -11.15
N LYS A 811 -4.98 37.06 -11.44
CA LYS A 811 -4.88 38.42 -11.96
C LYS A 811 -4.35 38.39 -13.38
N ASN A 812 -4.99 39.08 -14.30
CA ASN A 812 -4.52 39.18 -15.67
C ASN A 812 -4.54 40.64 -16.15
N ASP A 813 -3.36 41.20 -16.43
CA ASP A 813 -3.23 42.55 -16.98
C ASP A 813 -2.93 42.43 -18.49
N ILE A 814 -3.80 43.00 -19.32
CA ILE A 814 -3.81 42.82 -20.77
C ILE A 814 -3.66 44.18 -21.45
N SER A 815 -2.62 44.34 -22.27
CA SER A 815 -2.50 45.44 -23.22
C SER A 815 -3.03 44.99 -24.57
N PHE A 816 -4.06 45.66 -25.09
CA PHE A 816 -4.72 45.29 -26.33
C PHE A 816 -4.63 46.42 -27.35
N LEU A 817 -3.79 46.21 -28.37
CA LEU A 817 -3.61 47.14 -29.47
C LEU A 817 -4.46 46.70 -30.65
N VAL A 818 -5.36 47.57 -31.09
CA VAL A 818 -6.36 47.26 -32.13
C VAL A 818 -6.20 48.21 -33.30
N GLY A 819 -5.84 47.66 -34.47
CA GLY A 819 -5.83 48.35 -35.76
C GLY A 819 -6.94 47.85 -36.68
N ASN A 820 -6.93 48.32 -37.93
CA ASN A 820 -7.87 47.88 -38.96
C ASN A 820 -7.62 46.46 -39.45
N GLU A 821 -6.33 46.08 -39.56
CA GLU A 821 -5.90 44.81 -40.13
C GLU A 821 -5.09 43.95 -39.16
N ASP A 822 -4.51 44.54 -38.11
CA ASP A 822 -3.68 43.87 -37.14
C ASP A 822 -4.14 44.12 -35.70
N GLN A 823 -4.11 43.05 -34.90
CA GLN A 823 -4.42 43.09 -33.48
C GLN A 823 -3.29 42.45 -32.70
N LYS A 824 -2.77 43.15 -31.70
CA LYS A 824 -1.72 42.65 -30.80
C LYS A 824 -2.22 42.63 -29.37
N LEU A 825 -2.14 41.46 -28.76
CA LEU A 825 -2.52 41.22 -27.37
C LEU A 825 -1.25 40.91 -26.58
N THR A 826 -1.09 41.54 -25.42
CA THR A 826 -0.01 41.24 -24.49
C THR A 826 -0.61 41.03 -23.11
N THR A 827 -0.55 39.80 -22.62
CA THR A 827 -1.18 39.36 -21.38
C THR A 827 -0.11 39.10 -20.33
N THR A 828 -0.28 39.62 -19.12
CA THR A 828 0.57 39.33 -17.96
C THR A 828 -0.27 38.65 -16.90
N LEU A 829 -0.18 37.33 -16.85
CA LEU A 829 -0.92 36.50 -15.91
C LEU A 829 -0.14 36.35 -14.61
N THR A 830 -0.81 36.62 -13.49
CA THR A 830 -0.31 36.39 -12.14
C THR A 830 -1.28 35.47 -11.38
N THR A 831 -0.80 34.34 -10.88
CA THR A 831 -1.61 33.37 -10.13
C THR A 831 -1.02 33.07 -8.77
N THR A 832 -1.88 32.65 -7.83
CA THR A 832 -1.51 32.26 -6.46
C THR A 832 -2.29 31.01 -6.02
N GLY A 833 -1.88 30.37 -4.93
CA GLY A 833 -2.63 29.25 -4.35
C GLY A 833 -2.68 28.03 -5.26
N LYS A 834 -3.88 27.43 -5.39
CA LYS A 834 -4.08 26.11 -6.00
C LYS A 834 -3.75 26.05 -7.49
N LEU A 835 -3.94 27.17 -8.19
CA LEU A 835 -3.60 27.31 -9.61
C LEU A 835 -2.11 27.13 -9.87
N ASN A 836 -1.25 27.40 -8.88
CA ASN A 836 0.19 27.35 -9.08
C ASN A 836 0.65 25.96 -9.55
N SER A 837 0.00 24.89 -9.08
CA SER A 837 0.33 23.53 -9.50
C SER A 837 0.25 23.37 -11.02
N SER A 838 -0.92 23.66 -11.60
CA SER A 838 -1.15 23.54 -13.05
C SER A 838 -0.30 24.49 -13.89
N TYR A 839 -0.08 25.72 -13.43
CA TYR A 839 0.73 26.69 -14.19
C TYR A 839 2.23 26.39 -14.11
N ARG A 840 2.74 25.86 -12.99
CA ARG A 840 4.14 25.39 -12.93
C ARG A 840 4.37 24.17 -13.80
N ASP A 841 3.38 23.28 -13.91
CA ASP A 841 3.44 22.15 -14.82
C ASP A 841 3.45 22.61 -16.29
N LEU A 842 2.57 23.55 -16.65
CA LEU A 842 2.55 24.19 -17.97
C LEU A 842 3.91 24.80 -18.32
N LEU A 843 4.50 25.54 -17.37
CA LEU A 843 5.77 26.27 -17.52
C LEU A 843 7.01 25.44 -17.16
N SER A 844 6.87 24.12 -16.95
CA SER A 844 7.99 23.25 -16.60
C SER A 844 8.95 23.06 -17.79
N GLU A 845 10.11 22.43 -17.55
CA GLU A 845 11.18 22.23 -18.54
C GLU A 845 10.74 21.34 -19.72
N LYS A 846 10.03 21.96 -20.67
CA LYS A 846 9.71 21.44 -22.00
C LYS A 846 10.69 22.04 -23.00
N ASN A 847 10.82 21.42 -24.18
CA ASN A 847 11.50 22.09 -25.29
C ASN A 847 10.73 23.37 -25.67
N LEU A 848 11.44 24.36 -26.25
CA LEU A 848 10.89 25.69 -26.51
C LEU A 848 9.65 25.66 -27.42
N ASP A 849 9.65 24.80 -28.44
CA ASP A 849 8.57 24.73 -29.42
C ASP A 849 7.28 24.15 -28.80
N GLN A 850 7.40 23.12 -27.97
CA GLN A 850 6.26 22.56 -27.24
C GLN A 850 5.68 23.58 -26.25
N LEU A 851 6.52 24.33 -25.53
CA LEU A 851 6.03 25.36 -24.61
C LEU A 851 5.26 26.47 -25.37
N LYS A 852 5.76 26.90 -26.53
CA LYS A 852 5.06 27.88 -27.36
C LYS A 852 3.70 27.34 -27.82
N LEU A 853 3.66 26.10 -28.29
CA LEU A 853 2.41 25.44 -28.70
C LEU A 853 1.43 25.34 -27.52
N ASP A 854 1.89 24.85 -26.37
CA ASP A 854 1.06 24.71 -25.17
C ASP A 854 0.53 26.06 -24.68
N LEU A 855 1.35 27.12 -24.73
CA LEU A 855 0.92 28.49 -24.40
C LEU A 855 -0.13 29.00 -25.39
N THR A 856 0.07 28.83 -26.70
CA THR A 856 -0.93 29.22 -27.70
C THR A 856 -2.25 28.47 -27.47
N GLU A 857 -2.20 27.14 -27.41
CA GLU A 857 -3.38 26.31 -27.19
C GLU A 857 -4.08 26.63 -25.85
N HIS A 858 -3.33 26.99 -24.82
CA HIS A 858 -3.90 27.38 -23.52
C HIS A 858 -4.85 28.58 -23.64
N TYR A 859 -4.52 29.56 -24.49
CA TYR A 859 -5.37 30.74 -24.69
C TYR A 859 -6.46 30.49 -25.75
N GLU A 860 -6.16 29.80 -26.86
CA GLU A 860 -7.13 29.49 -27.92
C GLU A 860 -8.26 28.54 -27.46
N LYS A 861 -7.96 27.60 -26.56
CA LYS A 861 -9.00 26.72 -25.97
C LYS A 861 -9.99 27.50 -25.09
N ARG A 862 -9.58 28.65 -24.55
CA ARG A 862 -10.40 29.48 -23.65
C ARG A 862 -11.21 30.53 -24.41
N GLU A 863 -10.61 31.10 -25.44
CA GLU A 863 -11.30 31.99 -26.38
C GLU A 863 -11.03 31.52 -27.79
N LYS A 864 -12.11 31.30 -28.56
CA LYS A 864 -12.07 30.84 -29.95
C LYS A 864 -11.50 31.93 -30.87
N LEU A 865 -10.20 32.15 -30.74
CA LEU A 865 -9.39 33.10 -31.49
C LEU A 865 -8.24 32.35 -32.15
N ASP A 866 -7.84 32.78 -33.34
CA ASP A 866 -6.64 32.35 -34.03
C ASP A 866 -5.46 33.22 -33.59
N LEU A 867 -4.60 32.64 -32.75
CA LEU A 867 -3.50 33.34 -32.09
C LEU A 867 -2.15 32.85 -32.61
N SER A 868 -1.36 33.80 -33.13
CA SER A 868 0.04 33.58 -33.42
C SER A 868 0.92 34.15 -32.30
N LEU A 869 1.62 33.28 -31.57
CA LEU A 869 2.51 33.70 -30.48
C LEU A 869 3.71 34.47 -31.03
N ILE A 870 3.90 35.69 -30.54
CA ILE A 870 5.00 36.59 -30.90
C ILE A 870 6.19 36.34 -29.95
N ASP A 871 5.93 36.38 -28.65
CA ASP A 871 6.96 36.32 -27.61
C ASP A 871 6.34 35.88 -26.27
N TYR A 872 7.15 35.32 -25.38
CA TYR A 872 6.76 35.00 -24.01
C TYR A 872 7.92 35.24 -23.04
N GLN A 873 7.58 35.62 -21.81
CA GLN A 873 8.55 35.86 -20.75
C GLN A 873 8.02 35.31 -19.42
N ILE A 874 8.76 34.38 -18.81
CA ILE A 874 8.48 33.93 -17.45
C ILE A 874 9.09 34.97 -16.49
N ILE A 875 8.25 35.72 -15.79
CA ILE A 875 8.68 36.80 -14.88
C ILE A 875 9.02 36.22 -13.49
N LYS A 876 8.17 35.32 -12.99
CA LYS A 876 8.32 34.67 -11.68
C LYS A 876 7.78 33.25 -11.74
N ASN A 877 8.66 32.26 -11.61
CA ASN A 877 8.27 30.85 -11.52
C ASN A 877 9.33 30.06 -10.73
N THR A 878 9.52 30.39 -9.46
CA THR A 878 10.44 29.62 -8.60
C THR A 878 9.66 28.59 -7.81
N LYS A 879 10.25 27.42 -7.54
CA LYS A 879 9.57 26.33 -6.82
C LYS A 879 9.05 26.72 -5.44
N HIS A 880 9.60 27.77 -4.83
CA HIS A 880 9.30 28.16 -3.44
C HIS A 880 8.39 29.39 -3.31
N THR A 881 7.92 29.97 -4.41
CA THR A 881 7.05 31.15 -4.37
C THR A 881 5.58 30.79 -4.52
N ASP A 882 4.72 31.36 -3.67
CA ASP A 882 3.26 31.24 -3.80
C ASP A 882 2.67 32.10 -4.95
N THR A 883 3.52 32.63 -5.82
CA THR A 883 3.08 33.43 -6.97
C THR A 883 3.79 32.95 -8.21
N ILE A 884 3.03 32.76 -9.27
CA ILE A 884 3.53 32.60 -10.63
C ILE A 884 3.17 33.86 -11.41
N GLN A 885 4.11 34.35 -12.21
CA GLN A 885 3.88 35.46 -13.12
C GLN A 885 4.58 35.20 -14.45
N PHE A 886 3.85 35.31 -15.55
CA PHE A 886 4.42 35.24 -16.89
C PHE A 886 3.64 36.13 -17.85
N LYS A 887 4.33 36.54 -18.90
CA LYS A 887 3.85 37.42 -19.94
C LYS A 887 3.84 36.68 -21.26
N VAL A 888 2.79 36.84 -22.05
CA VAL A 888 2.71 36.28 -23.41
C VAL A 888 2.18 37.36 -24.35
N SER A 889 2.75 37.44 -25.55
CA SER A 889 2.33 38.35 -26.60
C SER A 889 1.84 37.56 -27.80
N PHE A 890 0.66 37.89 -28.30
CA PHE A 890 0.05 37.26 -29.46
C PHE A 890 -0.29 38.31 -30.52
N LYS A 891 -0.27 37.88 -31.79
CA LYS A 891 -0.99 38.53 -32.88
C LYS A 891 -2.27 37.73 -33.12
N ALA A 892 -3.42 38.40 -32.95
CA ALA A 892 -4.73 37.87 -33.26
C ALA A 892 -5.06 38.13 -34.73
N GLN A 893 -5.55 37.12 -35.44
CA GLN A 893 -5.85 37.21 -36.88
C GLN A 893 -7.25 37.78 -37.15
N GLU A 894 -8.10 37.88 -36.13
CA GLU A 894 -9.44 38.42 -36.24
C GLU A 894 -9.40 39.89 -36.68
N LYS A 895 -10.34 40.27 -37.54
CA LYS A 895 -10.56 41.68 -37.91
C LYS A 895 -11.76 42.24 -37.15
N LEU A 896 -11.80 43.57 -37.00
CA LEU A 896 -12.98 44.25 -36.47
C LEU A 896 -14.21 43.93 -37.32
N THR A 897 -15.33 43.61 -36.67
CA THR A 897 -16.58 43.31 -37.39
C THR A 897 -17.18 44.61 -37.91
N LYS A 898 -17.37 44.74 -39.23
CA LYS A 898 -17.98 45.94 -39.84
C LYS A 898 -19.50 45.93 -39.68
N LEU A 899 -20.07 47.04 -39.25
CA LEU A 899 -21.51 47.30 -39.19
C LEU A 899 -21.80 48.69 -39.80
N GLY A 900 -22.09 48.72 -41.11
CA GLY A 900 -22.23 49.98 -41.86
C GLY A 900 -20.92 50.78 -41.88
N GLN A 901 -20.96 52.02 -41.36
CA GLN A 901 -19.77 52.88 -41.21
C GLN A 901 -19.02 52.65 -39.88
N PHE A 902 -19.54 51.80 -39.00
CA PHE A 902 -18.97 51.53 -37.69
C PHE A 902 -18.28 50.17 -37.66
N LYS A 903 -17.41 49.99 -36.68
CA LYS A 903 -16.70 48.74 -36.38
C LYS A 903 -17.03 48.31 -34.96
N LEU A 904 -17.16 47.00 -34.77
CA LEU A 904 -17.44 46.40 -33.47
C LEU A 904 -16.20 45.65 -32.99
N LEU A 905 -15.75 46.00 -31.79
CA LEU A 905 -14.69 45.33 -31.07
C LEU A 905 -15.30 44.40 -30.01
N LYS A 906 -14.99 43.11 -30.09
CA LYS A 906 -15.30 42.15 -29.03
C LYS A 906 -14.10 42.03 -28.10
N LEU A 907 -14.32 42.08 -26.80
CA LEU A 907 -13.26 41.90 -25.82
C LEU A 907 -12.86 40.41 -25.76
N PRO A 908 -11.57 40.05 -25.90
CA PRO A 908 -11.12 38.66 -25.80
C PRO A 908 -11.01 38.26 -24.32
N LEU A 909 -11.99 37.50 -23.81
CA LEU A 909 -12.12 37.12 -22.39
C LEU A 909 -11.48 35.75 -22.08
N PHE A 910 -10.15 35.69 -22.07
CA PHE A 910 -9.43 34.43 -21.83
C PHE A 910 -9.76 33.75 -20.50
N PHE A 911 -10.10 34.50 -19.46
CA PHE A 911 -10.41 33.93 -18.14
C PHE A 911 -11.80 34.41 -17.73
N LYS A 912 -12.75 33.49 -17.69
CA LYS A 912 -14.15 33.79 -17.36
C LYS A 912 -14.48 33.24 -15.97
N PRO A 913 -14.92 34.08 -15.03
CA PRO A 913 -15.39 33.61 -13.73
C PRO A 913 -16.70 32.82 -13.81
N TYR A 914 -17.48 33.03 -14.88
CA TYR A 914 -18.76 32.37 -15.11
C TYR A 914 -18.91 31.98 -16.58
N THR A 915 -19.49 30.81 -16.87
CA THR A 915 -19.63 30.22 -18.20
C THR A 915 -21.02 29.62 -18.39
N ASP A 916 -21.44 29.42 -19.64
CA ASP A 916 -22.81 28.98 -19.95
C ASP A 916 -23.10 27.53 -19.50
N ASP A 917 -22.11 26.66 -19.48
CA ASP A 917 -22.24 25.24 -19.12
C ASP A 917 -22.77 25.02 -17.70
N ILE A 918 -22.39 25.85 -16.71
CA ILE A 918 -22.93 25.77 -15.34
C ILE A 918 -24.42 26.12 -15.24
N VAL A 919 -24.95 26.87 -16.23
CA VAL A 919 -26.33 27.39 -16.26
C VAL A 919 -27.12 27.00 -17.53
N SER A 920 -26.62 25.98 -18.23
CA SER A 920 -27.16 25.48 -19.49
C SER A 920 -28.57 24.88 -19.35
N LEU A 921 -28.92 24.40 -18.16
CA LEU A 921 -30.24 23.84 -17.86
C LEU A 921 -31.23 24.94 -17.45
N GLU A 922 -32.52 24.75 -17.74
CA GLU A 922 -33.56 25.66 -17.25
C GLU A 922 -33.92 25.40 -15.78
N LYS A 923 -33.89 24.13 -15.36
CA LYS A 923 -34.16 23.67 -14.00
C LYS A 923 -33.18 22.55 -13.65
N ARG A 924 -32.96 22.36 -12.35
CA ARG A 924 -32.08 21.32 -11.81
C ARG A 924 -32.77 20.52 -10.71
N ASN A 925 -32.46 19.24 -10.67
CA ASN A 925 -32.88 18.32 -9.63
C ASN A 925 -31.84 18.24 -8.52
N TYR A 926 -30.57 18.52 -8.83
CA TYR A 926 -29.44 18.41 -7.91
C TYR A 926 -28.75 19.76 -7.71
N PRO A 927 -28.09 19.95 -6.54
CA PRO A 927 -27.20 21.09 -6.35
C PRO A 927 -26.02 21.04 -7.34
N ILE A 928 -25.40 22.19 -7.57
CA ILE A 928 -24.10 22.29 -8.23
C ILE A 928 -23.00 22.06 -7.19
N ASP A 929 -22.17 21.06 -7.42
CA ASP A 929 -20.87 20.94 -6.75
C ASP A 929 -19.90 21.96 -7.35
N TYR A 930 -19.74 23.08 -6.65
CA TYR A 930 -18.98 24.21 -7.18
C TYR A 930 -17.48 23.91 -7.27
N ASN A 931 -16.98 22.92 -6.52
CA ASN A 931 -15.59 22.48 -6.57
C ASN A 931 -15.22 21.76 -7.87
N LYS A 932 -16.22 21.22 -8.58
CA LYS A 932 -16.06 20.66 -9.93
C LYS A 932 -16.06 21.72 -11.02
N TYR A 933 -16.57 22.91 -10.71
CA TYR A 933 -16.71 24.00 -11.68
C TYR A 933 -15.49 24.93 -11.68
N GLU A 934 -15.19 25.53 -10.54
CA GLU A 934 -14.22 26.61 -10.43
C GLU A 934 -13.20 26.29 -9.34
N ARG A 935 -11.96 26.74 -9.52
CA ARG A 935 -10.85 26.60 -8.57
C ARG A 935 -10.35 27.93 -7.99
N VAL A 936 -10.78 29.06 -8.56
CA VAL A 936 -10.37 30.43 -8.23
C VAL A 936 -11.32 31.08 -7.24
N ASP A 937 -10.76 31.78 -6.24
CA ASP A 937 -11.52 32.54 -5.25
C ASP A 937 -11.77 33.99 -5.71
N GLN A 938 -10.85 34.55 -6.49
CA GLN A 938 -10.93 35.92 -6.97
C GLN A 938 -10.29 36.09 -8.35
N TYR A 939 -11.03 36.76 -9.25
CA TYR A 939 -10.57 37.21 -10.55
C TYR A 939 -10.33 38.72 -10.54
N LEU A 940 -9.18 39.15 -11.06
CA LEU A 940 -8.77 40.55 -11.22
C LEU A 940 -8.22 40.75 -12.63
N ILE A 941 -9.06 41.12 -13.59
CA ILE A 941 -8.68 41.21 -15.01
C ILE A 941 -8.75 42.67 -15.44
N ASN A 942 -7.66 43.19 -16.01
CA ASN A 942 -7.58 44.56 -16.50
C ASN A 942 -7.17 44.56 -17.96
N TYR A 943 -7.88 45.33 -18.79
CA TYR A 943 -7.54 45.61 -20.17
C TYR A 943 -7.19 47.08 -20.31
N ASP A 944 -6.03 47.37 -20.87
CA ASP A 944 -5.70 48.68 -21.42
C ASP A 944 -5.75 48.56 -22.95
N ILE A 945 -6.83 49.09 -23.54
CA ILE A 945 -7.11 49.01 -24.97
C ILE A 945 -6.70 50.31 -25.63
N THR A 946 -5.86 50.22 -26.66
CA THR A 946 -5.40 51.35 -27.47
C THR A 946 -5.77 51.11 -28.93
N LEU A 947 -6.51 52.05 -29.53
CA LEU A 947 -6.86 52.04 -30.94
C LEU A 947 -5.81 52.77 -31.80
N LYS A 948 -5.53 52.22 -32.99
CA LYS A 948 -4.65 52.77 -34.04
C LYS A 948 -5.44 53.22 -35.28
N ASP A 949 -4.75 53.63 -36.35
CA ASP A 949 -5.32 53.94 -37.67
C ASP A 949 -6.46 54.97 -37.66
N ASP A 950 -6.30 56.02 -36.84
CA ASP A 950 -7.27 57.09 -36.59
C ASP A 950 -8.62 56.63 -35.99
N LEU A 951 -8.72 55.38 -35.54
CA LEU A 951 -9.91 54.81 -34.91
C LEU A 951 -10.21 55.46 -33.55
N LYS A 952 -11.49 55.66 -33.25
CA LYS A 952 -11.97 56.25 -31.98
C LYS A 952 -13.12 55.47 -31.38
N PHE A 953 -13.19 55.45 -30.05
CA PHE A 953 -14.33 54.87 -29.32
C PHE A 953 -15.55 55.78 -29.44
N ILE A 954 -16.63 55.29 -30.05
CA ILE A 954 -17.89 56.01 -30.23
C ILE A 954 -18.96 55.60 -29.23
N GLU A 955 -18.96 54.33 -28.82
CA GLU A 955 -19.93 53.78 -27.87
C GLU A 955 -19.24 52.78 -26.96
N ILE A 956 -19.33 53.00 -25.66
CA ILE A 956 -18.78 52.11 -24.64
C ILE A 956 -19.90 51.58 -23.76
N PRO A 957 -19.84 50.31 -23.33
CA PRO A 957 -20.84 49.75 -22.43
C PRO A 957 -20.86 50.47 -21.07
N LYS A 958 -21.96 50.32 -20.35
CA LYS A 958 -22.10 50.88 -18.98
C LYS A 958 -21.41 50.00 -17.95
N ASN A 959 -20.85 50.63 -16.92
CA ASN A 959 -20.35 49.95 -15.73
C ASN A 959 -21.48 49.16 -15.07
N THR A 960 -21.20 47.91 -14.70
CA THR A 960 -22.19 47.03 -14.10
C THR A 960 -21.61 46.30 -12.90
N GLU A 961 -22.41 46.17 -11.85
CA GLU A 961 -22.08 45.46 -10.62
C GLU A 961 -23.27 44.57 -10.25
N LEU A 962 -22.99 43.29 -10.01
CA LEU A 962 -23.98 42.25 -9.75
C LEU A 962 -23.56 41.46 -8.52
N ASN A 963 -24.54 41.01 -7.75
CA ASN A 963 -24.32 40.18 -6.56
C ASN A 963 -25.28 39.01 -6.57
N PHE A 964 -24.80 37.87 -6.10
CA PHE A 964 -25.62 36.73 -5.73
C PHE A 964 -25.04 36.10 -4.46
N LYS A 965 -25.73 36.26 -3.33
CA LYS A 965 -25.20 35.90 -2.01
C LYS A 965 -23.81 36.52 -1.80
N LYS A 966 -22.75 35.70 -1.67
CA LYS A 966 -21.36 36.14 -1.54
C LYS A 966 -20.59 36.17 -2.86
N HIS A 967 -21.20 35.77 -3.97
CA HIS A 967 -20.66 36.05 -5.29
C HIS A 967 -20.81 37.53 -5.61
N HIS A 968 -19.73 38.14 -6.08
CA HIS A 968 -19.67 39.50 -6.56
C HIS A 968 -19.07 39.51 -7.95
N PHE A 969 -19.66 40.26 -8.86
CA PHE A 969 -19.11 40.52 -10.20
C PHE A 969 -19.22 42.01 -10.49
N LYS A 970 -18.13 42.61 -10.97
CA LYS A 970 -18.08 44.00 -11.39
C LYS A 970 -17.25 44.15 -12.64
N ILE A 971 -17.81 44.85 -13.62
CA ILE A 971 -17.10 45.31 -14.81
C ILE A 971 -17.21 46.82 -14.94
N SER A 972 -16.08 47.49 -15.16
CA SER A 972 -15.99 48.95 -15.30
C SER A 972 -15.23 49.34 -16.56
N TYR A 973 -15.81 50.25 -17.33
CA TYR A 973 -15.28 50.84 -18.54
C TYR A 973 -14.92 52.30 -18.25
N ILE A 974 -13.63 52.63 -18.28
CA ILE A 974 -13.11 53.97 -18.00
C ILE A 974 -12.41 54.48 -19.25
N LYS A 975 -13.09 55.35 -20.00
CA LYS A 975 -12.54 56.03 -21.17
C LYS A 975 -11.48 57.04 -20.71
N LYS A 976 -10.21 56.81 -21.06
CA LYS A 976 -9.08 57.68 -20.68
C LYS A 976 -8.95 58.85 -21.66
N ASP A 977 -9.14 58.59 -22.95
CA ASP A 977 -9.19 59.60 -24.02
C ASP A 977 -10.00 59.08 -25.24
N VAL A 978 -9.80 59.65 -26.44
CA VAL A 978 -10.55 59.27 -27.65
C VAL A 978 -10.20 57.88 -28.19
N ASN A 979 -9.00 57.37 -27.95
CA ASN A 979 -8.48 56.11 -28.49
C ASN A 979 -7.94 55.14 -27.41
N ASN A 980 -8.04 55.47 -26.13
CA ASN A 980 -7.66 54.65 -24.99
C ASN A 980 -8.84 54.38 -24.05
N LEU A 981 -9.06 53.09 -23.76
CA LEU A 981 -10.11 52.60 -22.87
C LEU A 981 -9.51 51.61 -21.88
N ASN A 982 -9.77 51.82 -20.59
CA ASN A 982 -9.48 50.82 -19.57
C ASN A 982 -10.75 50.04 -19.23
N VAL A 983 -10.66 48.72 -19.23
CA VAL A 983 -11.74 47.83 -18.79
C VAL A 983 -11.24 47.00 -17.62
N SER A 984 -11.92 47.01 -16.49
CA SER A 984 -11.58 46.20 -15.33
C SER A 984 -12.72 45.26 -14.97
N ILE A 985 -12.41 43.98 -14.78
CA ILE A 985 -13.32 42.94 -14.31
C ILE A 985 -12.80 42.45 -12.97
N LYS A 986 -13.65 42.52 -11.95
CA LYS A 986 -13.41 41.92 -10.64
C LYS A 986 -14.54 40.93 -10.36
N ALA A 987 -14.19 39.70 -9.99
CA ALA A 987 -15.16 38.75 -9.46
C ALA A 987 -14.63 38.13 -8.17
N ASP A 988 -15.44 38.17 -7.11
CA ASP A 988 -15.21 37.42 -5.87
C ASP A 988 -16.18 36.22 -5.88
N ILE A 989 -15.64 35.00 -5.78
CA ILE A 989 -16.38 33.76 -5.97
C ILE A 989 -16.69 33.11 -4.62
N ASP A 990 -17.97 32.79 -4.35
CA ASP A 990 -18.33 31.93 -3.22
C ASP A 990 -18.19 30.47 -3.66
N ARG A 991 -17.20 29.76 -3.13
CA ARG A 991 -16.88 28.37 -3.50
C ARG A 991 -17.80 27.32 -2.87
N LYS A 992 -18.94 27.75 -2.32
CA LYS A 992 -19.96 26.86 -1.78
C LYS A 992 -20.85 26.30 -2.88
N ASN A 993 -21.36 25.10 -2.65
CA ASN A 993 -22.34 24.47 -3.55
C ASN A 993 -23.59 25.35 -3.71
N ILE A 994 -24.12 25.42 -4.93
CA ILE A 994 -25.38 26.12 -5.22
C ILE A 994 -26.51 25.11 -5.05
N SER A 995 -27.44 25.38 -4.13
CA SER A 995 -28.58 24.50 -3.90
C SER A 995 -29.54 24.49 -5.10
N LYS A 996 -30.43 23.48 -5.17
CA LYS A 996 -31.46 23.42 -6.23
C LYS A 996 -32.44 24.60 -6.12
N GLU A 997 -32.74 25.04 -4.90
CA GLU A 997 -33.62 26.17 -4.61
C GLU A 997 -33.00 27.50 -5.07
N ASP A 998 -31.68 27.61 -4.96
CA ASP A 998 -30.92 28.80 -5.34
C ASP A 998 -30.63 28.89 -6.85
N TYR A 999 -30.80 27.79 -7.59
CA TYR A 999 -30.31 27.67 -8.96
C TYR A 999 -30.94 28.69 -9.91
N GLU A 1000 -32.24 28.97 -9.77
CA GLU A 1000 -32.92 29.89 -10.68
C GLU A 1000 -32.34 31.32 -10.58
N ASP A 1001 -32.11 31.79 -9.36
CA ASP A 1001 -31.53 33.12 -9.10
C ASP A 1001 -30.05 33.17 -9.47
N TYR A 1002 -29.30 32.09 -9.17
CA TYR A 1002 -27.91 31.95 -9.63
C TYR A 1002 -27.82 31.97 -11.16
N ARG A 1003 -28.72 31.28 -11.85
CA ARG A 1003 -28.82 31.26 -13.31
C ARG A 1003 -29.11 32.65 -13.88
N LYS A 1004 -30.03 33.40 -13.30
CA LYS A 1004 -30.30 34.79 -13.70
C LYS A 1004 -29.06 35.66 -13.53
N PHE A 1005 -28.36 35.52 -12.40
CA PHE A 1005 -27.11 36.23 -12.12
C PHE A 1005 -26.04 35.92 -13.18
N VAL A 1006 -25.75 34.64 -13.45
CA VAL A 1006 -24.75 34.24 -14.44
C VAL A 1006 -25.15 34.64 -15.86
N LYS A 1007 -26.42 34.43 -16.27
CA LYS A 1007 -26.88 34.83 -17.61
C LYS A 1007 -26.71 36.33 -17.86
N LYS A 1008 -27.00 37.15 -16.86
CA LYS A 1008 -26.78 38.60 -16.96
C LYS A 1008 -25.29 38.94 -17.11
N ILE A 1009 -24.40 38.20 -16.45
CA ILE A 1009 -22.94 38.35 -16.65
C ILE A 1009 -22.56 37.97 -18.09
N LEU A 1010 -23.03 36.83 -18.58
CA LEU A 1010 -22.75 36.37 -19.95
C LEU A 1010 -23.26 37.35 -21.01
N GLU A 1011 -24.44 37.95 -20.78
CA GLU A 1011 -24.97 39.02 -21.63
C GLU A 1011 -24.05 40.24 -21.63
N ILE A 1012 -23.59 40.70 -20.46
CA ILE A 1012 -22.67 41.83 -20.32
C ILE A 1012 -21.33 41.55 -21.02
N GLU A 1013 -20.80 40.34 -20.86
CA GLU A 1013 -19.55 39.89 -21.49
C GLU A 1013 -19.66 39.74 -23.02
N SER A 1014 -20.88 39.60 -23.54
CA SER A 1014 -21.14 39.50 -24.98
C SER A 1014 -21.25 40.85 -25.70
N VAL A 1015 -21.30 41.97 -24.96
CA VAL A 1015 -21.50 43.31 -25.53
C VAL A 1015 -20.26 43.77 -26.31
N PHE A 1016 -20.49 44.29 -27.52
CA PHE A 1016 -19.44 44.89 -28.35
C PHE A 1016 -19.16 46.35 -27.96
N ILE A 1017 -17.91 46.76 -28.13
CA ILE A 1017 -17.49 48.16 -28.02
C ILE A 1017 -17.54 48.78 -29.42
N GLY A 1018 -18.21 49.93 -29.56
CA GLY A 1018 -18.34 50.66 -30.81
C GLY A 1018 -17.10 51.48 -31.14
N VAL A 1019 -16.57 51.28 -32.34
CA VAL A 1019 -15.37 51.93 -32.87
C VAL A 1019 -15.69 52.56 -34.23
N LYS A 1020 -15.11 53.73 -34.53
CA LYS A 1020 -15.20 54.37 -35.85
C LYS A 1020 -13.84 54.74 -36.38
#